data_AF-A0A1V6FQ86-F1
#
_entry.id   AF-A0A1V6FQ86-F1
#
_cell.length_a   1.000
_cell.length_b   1.000
_cell.length_c   1.000
_cell.angle_alpha   90.00
_cell.angle_beta   90.00
_cell.angle_gamma   90.00
#
_symmetry.space_group_name_H-M   'P 1'
#
loop_
_entity.id
_entity.type
_entity.pdbx_description
1 polymer ?
#
loop_
_entity_poly.entity_id
_entity_poly.type
_entity_poly.pdbx_seq_one_letter_code
_entity_poly.pdbx_strand_id
1 'polypeptide(L)'
;MFANRKKSRLSSRRLSWLAPLCFLAGLWSILAFGFEIRPFQGDEVTGNNVLALWQFQPGAELVDSKGEATLELCGRSLVTTDSTFGGALECFEFIPGVDKPNGARADRKTAPVIDGAFSIEAWVKLKETPDNPDWNVGYIVDKMYVPNTHERGYLNKDYHFSLRHHKGAKKVSLRAGIGLGAEVINFTSEQVEYAPGVWRLMAFYYNGAGTGMFFVDGRLVGKQTHEGKGAAAAGIQPLMLGERCGSIHSGLPGYLAQVRIVKGLPSQIKLINLDLQHPFQRNVFERLEEGHTLQLRVSNLAEQKITNLALTIHDGLTSREERIGDLPPNSEPVLLSLPLRCDGKVGDYTCRVDARGVNADGQAVTGGAVFDYKLCRRLPEFMPVVMWGGGSIDQLLSTGFTHGLHWLDHLDYAAWEAGEPLGYRERYHETRQSLNQVMAAGLRALGKMSPGAYFKSQPEYAKVREDYLCHDRQGKPTRMVNFSLPRVQQFAFDAARTMANSLKMYPVIDIVLTDSEFRDGSRLSFRAEDIAALRTATGLTEVPAAIEGKGGVKYARLPDFPASRIIPEDHPILVYYRWLWGGGDGYPGFLTQAWKGLNAKGTAPWKVVWDPVVRCPSKWGSGGAVDLIGHWTYVYPDPLVMGLAADEVLAMCKGGPSYQEPTKMTQIIWYRSGTTGPLPEDKSTWNEWEKRLPDAKFITIPPDMLEIALWQKLSRAVKAVMYHGSGSLWDKGKPGGYDFTHPGTQPRLAELTRKVIKPFGPMLLKVPERKANIAMLESFASQMFYGGTTHGTMANPVGRMHAALARAHLQPEIIYDETILRDGLDQFTVLVMPMCAVLSADVAVRIQAWQAKGGVIVADEMLAPGITPDVLLPQLQDNDKDKIIACSKKLRQELDGVCQPLAEADTADAVLRVRSFGTSDYLFAFNDKRTYGDYVGQYRKVMEKGLPLSAQIRINRPQGTVYDLLAGKAVATKAADGSLAFAADFGPGEGRIYLVTEQPLARVQVTAPAEVARGKRGVIEIKVLDAAGQPVDAVVPLQIQGSDPEGQPLEIVGWYAAVAGKLSVPIDIAPNDAVGAWKVQVRELASGLEAADGFNVR
;
A
#
# COMPACT_ATOMS: atom_id res chain seq x y z
N MET A 1 -30.13 34.13 -29.46
CA MET A 1 -31.58 34.39 -29.65
C MET A 1 -32.37 33.44 -28.78
N PHE A 2 -33.45 33.96 -28.21
CA PHE A 2 -34.22 33.42 -27.08
C PHE A 2 -34.96 32.10 -27.33
N ALA A 3 -35.15 31.39 -26.22
CA ALA A 3 -36.32 30.59 -25.82
C ALA A 3 -36.69 29.33 -26.61
N ASN A 4 -36.56 28.17 -25.95
CA ASN A 4 -37.71 27.45 -25.36
C ASN A 4 -37.31 26.02 -25.02
N ARG A 5 -37.41 25.61 -23.75
CA ARG A 5 -37.79 24.24 -23.38
C ARG A 5 -38.33 24.19 -21.96
N LYS A 6 -39.64 23.95 -21.87
CA LYS A 6 -40.39 23.62 -20.66
C LYS A 6 -40.06 22.20 -20.19
N LYS A 7 -39.83 22.09 -18.89
CA LYS A 7 -40.23 21.05 -17.92
C LYS A 7 -40.62 19.67 -18.47
N SER A 8 -39.88 18.65 -18.04
CA SER A 8 -40.48 17.49 -17.38
C SER A 8 -39.62 17.07 -16.17
N ARG A 9 -40.25 17.06 -14.99
CA ARG A 9 -39.76 16.48 -13.73
C ARG A 9 -40.60 15.23 -13.51
N LEU A 10 -39.95 14.09 -13.26
CA LEU A 10 -40.46 12.90 -12.54
C LEU A 10 -39.23 11.97 -12.38
N SER A 11 -38.52 12.05 -11.26
CA SER A 11 -38.75 11.32 -9.99
C SER A 11 -37.78 10.13 -9.85
N SER A 12 -36.57 10.41 -9.36
CA SER A 12 -35.67 9.41 -8.75
C SER A 12 -35.37 9.81 -7.31
N ARG A 13 -36.36 9.64 -6.43
CA ARG A 13 -36.13 9.50 -4.99
C ARG A 13 -36.23 8.03 -4.67
N ARG A 14 -35.08 7.36 -4.48
CA ARG A 14 -34.91 6.24 -3.55
C ARG A 14 -33.42 5.89 -3.39
N LEU A 15 -32.99 5.97 -2.13
CA LEU A 15 -31.78 5.46 -1.51
C LEU A 15 -30.42 6.08 -1.90
N SER A 16 -30.15 7.25 -1.33
CA SER A 16 -28.81 7.68 -0.92
C SER A 16 -28.83 7.87 0.61
N TRP A 17 -28.87 6.76 1.34
CA TRP A 17 -28.62 6.72 2.78
C TRP A 17 -27.28 6.03 2.99
N LEU A 18 -26.19 6.80 3.01
CA LEU A 18 -24.89 6.39 3.59
C LEU A 18 -23.86 7.55 3.68
N ALA A 19 -24.29 8.80 3.54
CA ALA A 19 -23.43 9.98 3.65
C ALA A 19 -23.67 10.91 4.87
N PRO A 20 -24.00 10.42 6.09
CA PRO A 20 -23.81 11.23 7.31
C PRO A 20 -22.81 10.66 8.32
N LEU A 21 -22.19 9.48 8.08
CA LEU A 21 -21.35 8.82 9.09
C LEU A 21 -19.99 9.51 9.36
N CYS A 22 -19.44 10.26 8.40
CA CYS A 22 -18.20 11.03 8.64
C CYS A 22 -18.43 12.34 9.43
N PHE A 23 -19.67 12.82 9.53
CA PHE A 23 -20.00 14.02 10.32
C PHE A 23 -20.19 13.71 11.81
N LEU A 24 -20.46 12.45 12.16
CA LEU A 24 -20.68 12.05 13.55
C LEU A 24 -19.38 11.93 14.36
N ALA A 25 -18.25 11.54 13.75
CA ALA A 25 -16.99 11.39 14.49
C ALA A 25 -16.49 12.71 15.11
N GLY A 26 -16.58 13.84 14.38
CA GLY A 26 -16.20 15.16 14.93
C GLY A 26 -17.16 15.70 16.00
N LEU A 27 -18.43 15.30 15.96
CA LEU A 27 -19.43 15.63 16.98
C LEU A 27 -19.22 14.81 18.26
N TRP A 28 -18.75 13.56 18.14
CA TRP A 28 -18.46 12.70 19.30
C TRP A 28 -17.25 13.20 20.11
N SER A 29 -16.22 13.78 19.51
CA SER A 29 -15.09 14.35 20.27
C SER A 29 -15.47 15.59 21.08
N ILE A 30 -16.48 16.36 20.65
CA ILE A 30 -17.05 17.50 21.41
C ILE A 30 -17.94 16.99 22.55
N LEU A 31 -18.70 15.91 22.31
CA LEU A 31 -19.53 15.24 23.33
C LEU A 31 -18.70 14.43 24.34
N ALA A 32 -17.52 13.94 23.98
CA ALA A 32 -16.69 13.06 24.82
C ALA A 32 -16.09 13.76 26.06
N PHE A 33 -16.02 15.10 26.06
CA PHE A 33 -15.48 15.87 27.18
C PHE A 33 -16.44 16.84 27.86
N GLY A 34 -17.64 17.04 27.34
CA GLY A 34 -18.65 17.88 27.99
C GLY A 34 -18.11 19.26 28.42
N PHE A 35 -17.28 19.92 27.59
CA PHE A 35 -16.91 21.30 27.87
C PHE A 35 -18.15 22.17 27.69
N GLU A 36 -18.63 22.72 28.79
CA GLU A 36 -19.88 23.48 28.81
C GLU A 36 -19.67 24.82 28.11
N ILE A 37 -20.42 25.05 27.02
CA ILE A 37 -20.49 26.36 26.38
C ILE A 37 -21.39 27.24 27.24
N ARG A 38 -20.79 27.91 28.23
CA ARG A 38 -21.48 28.84 29.11
C ARG A 38 -20.81 30.22 29.12
N PRO A 39 -21.60 31.30 29.32
CA PRO A 39 -21.05 32.60 29.61
C PRO A 39 -20.16 32.59 30.87
N PHE A 40 -19.18 33.50 30.93
CA PHE A 40 -18.48 33.84 32.16
C PHE A 40 -19.49 34.37 33.20
N GLN A 41 -19.32 33.97 34.47
CA GLN A 41 -20.24 34.32 35.56
C GLN A 41 -19.49 34.63 36.86
N GLY A 42 -20.12 35.40 37.76
CA GLY A 42 -19.56 35.73 39.08
C GLY A 42 -18.20 36.42 38.99
N ASP A 43 -17.22 35.89 39.73
CA ASP A 43 -15.85 36.43 39.76
C ASP A 43 -15.14 36.39 38.39
N GLU A 44 -15.60 35.58 37.44
CA GLU A 44 -15.08 35.58 36.06
C GLU A 44 -15.41 36.87 35.30
N VAL A 45 -16.39 37.65 35.80
CA VAL A 45 -16.87 38.91 35.22
C VAL A 45 -16.42 40.10 36.06
N THR A 46 -16.55 40.00 37.39
CA THR A 46 -16.35 41.12 38.33
C THR A 46 -15.09 41.00 39.19
N GLY A 47 -14.32 39.93 39.06
CA GLY A 47 -13.14 39.68 39.88
C GLY A 47 -12.07 40.75 39.73
N ASN A 48 -11.31 40.98 40.81
CA ASN A 48 -10.22 41.97 40.83
C ASN A 48 -9.11 41.68 39.81
N ASN A 49 -9.00 40.44 39.34
CA ASN A 49 -8.05 40.03 38.30
C ASN A 49 -8.53 40.37 36.89
N VAL A 50 -9.80 40.72 36.66
CA VAL A 50 -10.32 41.08 35.33
C VAL A 50 -9.84 42.48 34.97
N LEU A 51 -9.00 42.61 33.94
CA LEU A 51 -8.51 43.91 33.46
C LEU A 51 -9.49 44.58 32.50
N ALA A 52 -10.11 43.80 31.61
CA ALA A 52 -11.19 44.23 30.72
C ALA A 52 -12.01 43.02 30.28
N LEU A 53 -13.31 43.19 30.04
CA LEU A 53 -14.20 42.16 29.48
C LEU A 53 -15.31 42.80 28.63
N TRP A 54 -15.36 42.47 27.34
CA TRP A 54 -16.40 42.91 26.40
C TRP A 54 -17.39 41.79 26.13
N GLN A 55 -18.63 41.95 26.59
CA GLN A 55 -19.67 40.92 26.51
C GLN A 55 -20.65 41.11 25.35
N PHE A 56 -20.69 42.30 24.75
CA PHE A 56 -21.61 42.64 23.65
C PHE A 56 -23.10 42.49 24.00
N GLN A 57 -23.46 42.71 25.27
CA GLN A 57 -24.86 42.59 25.72
C GLN A 57 -25.73 43.73 25.17
N PRO A 58 -27.03 43.50 24.91
CA PRO A 58 -27.96 44.55 24.54
C PRO A 58 -27.96 45.71 25.55
N GLY A 59 -27.81 46.95 25.08
CA GLY A 59 -27.72 48.17 25.90
C GLY A 59 -26.33 48.47 26.51
N ALA A 60 -25.35 47.58 26.32
CA ALA A 60 -23.96 47.75 26.73
C ALA A 60 -23.01 47.14 25.68
N GLU A 61 -23.36 47.25 24.40
CA GLU A 61 -22.79 46.46 23.30
C GLU A 61 -21.29 46.66 23.13
N LEU A 62 -20.78 47.85 23.43
CA LEU A 62 -19.38 48.23 23.19
C LEU A 62 -18.61 48.57 24.47
N VAL A 63 -19.27 48.52 25.63
CA VAL A 63 -18.67 48.89 26.92
C VAL A 63 -18.06 47.65 27.56
N ASP A 64 -16.88 47.78 28.17
CA ASP A 64 -16.29 46.69 28.94
C ASP A 64 -16.94 46.60 30.34
N SER A 65 -16.71 45.52 31.08
CA SER A 65 -17.34 45.30 32.39
C SER A 65 -17.01 46.37 33.44
N LYS A 66 -15.94 47.16 33.25
CA LYS A 66 -15.56 48.29 34.13
C LYS A 66 -15.99 49.66 33.61
N GLY A 67 -16.42 49.76 32.36
CA GLY A 67 -16.71 51.05 31.71
C GLY A 67 -15.47 51.90 31.43
N GLU A 68 -14.29 51.31 31.49
CA GLU A 68 -13.00 51.98 31.35
C GLU A 68 -12.46 51.90 29.91
N ALA A 69 -12.88 50.90 29.12
CA ALA A 69 -12.33 50.57 27.80
C ALA A 69 -13.42 50.39 26.72
N THR A 70 -14.24 51.41 26.50
CA THR A 70 -15.28 51.40 25.45
C THR A 70 -14.70 51.23 24.03
N LEU A 71 -15.34 50.37 23.25
CA LEU A 71 -14.99 50.08 21.85
C LEU A 71 -15.69 51.00 20.87
N GLU A 72 -15.03 51.24 19.74
CA GLU A 72 -15.60 51.81 18.52
C GLU A 72 -15.56 50.77 17.40
N LEU A 73 -16.70 50.53 16.74
CA LEU A 73 -16.76 49.64 15.59
C LEU A 73 -16.05 50.26 14.37
N CYS A 74 -15.29 49.45 13.67
CA CYS A 74 -14.55 49.81 12.47
C CYS A 74 -15.05 49.00 11.26
N GLY A 75 -15.16 49.66 10.11
CA GLY A 75 -15.47 49.00 8.84
C GLY A 75 -16.81 48.29 8.83
N ARG A 76 -16.82 46.99 8.47
CA ARG A 76 -18.02 46.16 8.40
C ARG A 76 -18.43 45.50 9.72
N SER A 77 -17.60 45.59 10.76
CA SER A 77 -17.88 44.92 12.04
C SER A 77 -19.14 45.47 12.68
N LEU A 78 -19.97 44.58 13.23
CA LEU A 78 -21.22 44.91 13.90
C LEU A 78 -21.49 43.97 15.06
N VAL A 79 -22.26 44.43 16.04
CA VAL A 79 -22.74 43.58 17.12
C VAL A 79 -24.03 42.90 16.67
N THR A 80 -24.06 41.57 16.76
CA THR A 80 -25.20 40.73 16.43
C THR A 80 -25.72 40.01 17.67
N THR A 81 -26.94 39.50 17.60
CA THR A 81 -27.53 38.68 18.68
C THR A 81 -27.01 37.25 18.62
N ASP A 82 -26.74 36.64 19.78
CA ASP A 82 -26.37 35.24 19.89
C ASP A 82 -27.21 34.55 20.96
N SER A 83 -27.70 33.35 20.68
CA SER A 83 -28.61 32.63 21.58
C SER A 83 -27.94 32.18 22.89
N THR A 84 -26.61 32.08 22.92
CA THR A 84 -25.86 31.57 24.07
C THR A 84 -25.31 32.72 24.91
N PHE A 85 -24.77 33.75 24.24
CA PHE A 85 -24.08 34.86 24.90
C PHE A 85 -24.89 36.16 24.95
N GLY A 86 -26.08 36.20 24.36
CA GLY A 86 -26.90 37.42 24.22
C GLY A 86 -26.47 38.26 23.02
N GLY A 87 -25.18 38.59 22.92
CA GLY A 87 -24.61 39.25 21.75
C GLY A 87 -23.16 38.84 21.45
N ALA A 88 -22.72 39.15 20.23
CA ALA A 88 -21.39 38.85 19.73
C ALA A 88 -20.94 39.90 18.71
N LEU A 89 -19.64 40.17 18.65
CA LEU A 89 -19.03 40.95 17.58
C LEU A 89 -18.85 40.09 16.34
N GLU A 90 -19.49 40.45 15.23
CA GLU A 90 -19.22 39.85 13.93
C GLU A 90 -18.00 40.50 13.29
N CYS A 91 -17.00 39.67 12.95
CA CYS A 91 -15.74 40.05 12.35
C CYS A 91 -15.63 39.50 10.91
N PHE A 92 -14.68 40.05 10.15
CA PHE A 92 -14.46 39.69 8.76
C PHE A 92 -12.97 39.60 8.45
N GLU A 93 -12.62 38.70 7.54
CA GLU A 93 -11.26 38.52 7.04
C GLU A 93 -10.81 39.64 6.09
N PHE A 94 -9.49 39.69 5.88
CA PHE A 94 -8.86 40.63 4.97
C PHE A 94 -9.29 40.43 3.53
N ILE A 95 -9.67 41.53 2.88
CA ILE A 95 -9.92 41.61 1.45
C ILE A 95 -8.71 42.26 0.77
N PRO A 96 -8.00 41.56 -0.13
CA PRO A 96 -6.89 42.14 -0.88
C PRO A 96 -7.25 43.46 -1.57
N GLY A 97 -6.43 44.49 -1.37
CA GLY A 97 -6.62 45.82 -1.96
C GLY A 97 -7.49 46.80 -1.15
N VAL A 98 -8.05 46.38 -0.01
CA VAL A 98 -8.82 47.25 0.90
C VAL A 98 -8.06 47.44 2.20
N ASP A 99 -7.31 48.54 2.32
CA ASP A 99 -6.57 48.89 3.54
C ASP A 99 -7.47 49.70 4.51
N LYS A 100 -8.49 49.04 5.06
CA LYS A 100 -9.38 49.61 6.09
C LYS A 100 -9.61 48.61 7.23
N PRO A 101 -9.68 49.08 8.50
CA PRO A 101 -9.98 48.22 9.64
C PRO A 101 -11.43 47.73 9.62
N ASN A 102 -11.65 46.47 10.00
CA ASN A 102 -12.95 45.78 10.03
C ASN A 102 -13.18 45.03 11.36
N GLY A 103 -12.83 45.64 12.50
CA GLY A 103 -12.99 45.08 13.85
C GLY A 103 -13.63 46.05 14.84
N ALA A 104 -13.32 45.91 16.13
CA ALA A 104 -13.66 46.88 17.16
C ALA A 104 -12.38 47.43 17.82
N ARG A 105 -12.36 48.72 18.17
CA ARG A 105 -11.17 49.44 18.64
C ARG A 105 -11.40 50.11 19.98
N ALA A 106 -10.56 49.85 20.98
CA ALA A 106 -10.45 50.69 22.18
C ALA A 106 -9.29 51.69 22.05
N ASP A 107 -9.49 52.92 22.53
CA ASP A 107 -8.44 53.94 22.50
C ASP A 107 -7.22 53.51 23.32
N ARG A 108 -6.03 53.91 22.87
CA ARG A 108 -4.77 53.58 23.54
C ARG A 108 -4.70 54.05 25.00
N LYS A 109 -5.45 55.10 25.37
CA LYS A 109 -5.48 55.66 26.74
C LYS A 109 -6.36 54.86 27.68
N THR A 110 -7.32 54.12 27.13
CA THR A 110 -8.32 53.34 27.86
C THR A 110 -8.05 51.83 27.80
N ALA A 111 -7.19 51.39 26.88
CA ALA A 111 -6.76 50.00 26.80
C ALA A 111 -6.08 49.53 28.10
N PRO A 112 -6.35 48.29 28.56
CA PRO A 112 -5.80 47.78 29.80
C PRO A 112 -4.27 47.71 29.77
N VAL A 113 -3.64 48.24 30.82
CA VAL A 113 -2.20 48.15 31.05
C VAL A 113 -1.89 46.82 31.72
N ILE A 114 -0.87 46.12 31.20
CA ILE A 114 -0.47 44.80 31.70
C ILE A 114 0.90 44.89 32.35
N ASP A 115 0.99 44.45 33.60
CA ASP A 115 2.20 44.45 34.42
C ASP A 115 2.44 43.05 35.04
N GLY A 116 3.01 42.14 34.24
CA GLY A 116 3.36 40.79 34.68
C GLY A 116 2.58 39.69 33.96
N ALA A 117 2.15 38.67 34.70
CA ALA A 117 1.44 37.52 34.14
C ALA A 117 0.00 37.86 33.76
N PHE A 118 -0.44 37.45 32.57
CA PHE A 118 -1.78 37.75 32.08
C PHE A 118 -2.29 36.71 31.09
N SER A 119 -3.61 36.69 30.88
CA SER A 119 -4.27 35.92 29.84
C SER A 119 -5.18 36.78 28.97
N ILE A 120 -5.33 36.38 27.71
CA ILE A 120 -6.36 36.83 26.78
C ILE A 120 -7.29 35.64 26.53
N GLU A 121 -8.58 35.83 26.74
CA GLU A 121 -9.61 34.80 26.54
C GLU A 121 -10.72 35.34 25.63
N ALA A 122 -11.18 34.52 24.69
CA ALA A 122 -12.30 34.86 23.83
C ALA A 122 -13.10 33.62 23.46
N TRP A 123 -14.42 33.73 23.46
CA TRP A 123 -15.24 32.78 22.70
C TRP A 123 -15.18 33.14 21.23
N VAL A 124 -14.80 32.17 20.41
CA VAL A 124 -14.57 32.32 18.98
C VAL A 124 -15.45 31.33 18.21
N LYS A 125 -16.21 31.82 17.23
CA LYS A 125 -16.98 31.00 16.29
C LYS A 125 -16.61 31.37 14.87
N LEU A 126 -15.82 30.53 14.19
CA LEU A 126 -15.42 30.78 12.81
C LEU A 126 -16.57 30.51 11.83
N LYS A 127 -16.68 31.31 10.77
CA LYS A 127 -17.74 31.18 9.76
C LYS A 127 -17.64 29.86 9.00
N GLU A 128 -18.79 29.22 8.71
CA GLU A 128 -18.83 28.03 7.84
C GLU A 128 -18.43 28.35 6.40
N THR A 129 -18.81 29.55 5.94
CA THR A 129 -18.53 30.08 4.61
C THR A 129 -18.00 31.51 4.74
N PRO A 130 -16.70 31.71 5.01
CA PRO A 130 -16.09 33.05 4.94
C PRO A 130 -16.13 33.59 3.50
N ASP A 131 -16.10 34.92 3.32
CA ASP A 131 -16.10 35.54 1.98
C ASP A 131 -14.82 35.14 1.21
N ASN A 132 -13.69 35.00 1.92
CA ASN A 132 -12.44 34.44 1.43
C ASN A 132 -12.13 33.08 2.11
N PRO A 133 -12.40 31.94 1.43
CA PRO A 133 -12.09 30.61 1.97
C PRO A 133 -10.58 30.32 2.11
N ASP A 134 -9.73 31.13 1.47
CA ASP A 134 -8.27 31.03 1.46
C ASP A 134 -7.57 31.97 2.46
N TRP A 135 -8.30 32.51 3.45
CA TRP A 135 -7.73 33.35 4.51
C TRP A 135 -6.53 32.65 5.18
N ASN A 136 -5.52 33.43 5.58
CA ASN A 136 -4.25 32.90 6.11
C ASN A 136 -4.09 33.17 7.62
N VAL A 137 -4.43 34.39 8.05
CA VAL A 137 -4.32 34.83 9.45
C VAL A 137 -5.58 35.61 9.82
N GLY A 138 -6.08 35.41 11.04
CA GLY A 138 -7.17 36.19 11.63
C GLY A 138 -6.87 36.55 13.09
N TYR A 139 -6.90 37.84 13.42
CA TYR A 139 -6.57 38.32 14.77
C TYR A 139 -7.78 38.31 15.70
N ILE A 140 -7.63 37.74 16.90
CA ILE A 140 -8.65 37.78 17.96
C ILE A 140 -8.48 39.10 18.73
N VAL A 141 -7.25 39.37 19.17
CA VAL A 141 -6.85 40.61 19.87
C VAL A 141 -5.51 41.07 19.32
N ASP A 142 -5.37 42.36 19.04
CA ASP A 142 -4.10 42.95 18.64
C ASP A 142 -3.89 44.34 19.25
N LYS A 143 -2.75 44.52 19.92
CA LYS A 143 -2.26 45.83 20.37
C LYS A 143 -0.84 46.08 19.84
N MET A 144 -0.34 45.27 18.92
CA MET A 144 1.05 45.29 18.44
C MET A 144 1.10 45.69 16.97
N TYR A 145 1.94 46.68 16.62
CA TYR A 145 2.03 47.16 15.23
C TYR A 145 2.90 46.27 14.34
N VAL A 146 4.00 45.69 14.85
CA VAL A 146 4.88 44.78 14.10
C VAL A 146 5.04 43.47 14.87
N PRO A 147 4.58 42.33 14.34
CA PRO A 147 4.63 41.04 15.04
C PRO A 147 6.02 40.38 15.00
N ASN A 148 7.09 41.17 14.88
CA ASN A 148 8.49 40.74 14.83
C ASN A 148 9.40 41.84 15.40
N THR A 149 10.59 41.47 15.88
CA THR A 149 11.60 42.43 16.34
C THR A 149 11.96 43.42 15.24
N HIS A 150 11.88 44.70 15.58
CA HIS A 150 12.16 45.84 14.72
C HIS A 150 13.27 46.72 15.32
N GLU A 151 14.05 47.41 14.49
CA GLU A 151 15.13 48.31 14.94
C GLU A 151 14.63 49.47 15.84
N ARG A 152 13.43 49.96 15.56
CA ARG A 152 12.74 50.97 16.36
C ARG A 152 12.07 50.33 17.59
N GLY A 153 12.71 50.43 18.74
CA GLY A 153 12.25 49.77 20.00
C GLY A 153 10.82 50.09 20.44
N TYR A 154 10.22 51.24 20.04
CA TYR A 154 8.80 51.51 20.35
C TYR A 154 7.82 50.57 19.62
N LEU A 155 8.26 49.89 18.55
CA LEU A 155 7.47 48.89 17.82
C LEU A 155 7.58 47.49 18.43
N ASN A 156 8.51 47.26 19.35
CA ASN A 156 8.75 45.97 20.01
C ASN A 156 7.98 45.88 21.34
N LYS A 157 6.79 46.48 21.40
CA LYS A 157 5.98 46.63 22.62
C LYS A 157 4.59 46.04 22.41
N ASP A 158 3.81 45.92 23.49
CA ASP A 158 2.46 45.36 23.51
C ASP A 158 2.40 43.86 23.13
N TYR A 159 1.24 43.37 22.69
CA TYR A 159 0.97 41.96 22.48
C TYR A 159 -0.09 41.73 21.40
N HIS A 160 -0.17 40.50 20.88
CA HIS A 160 -1.23 40.06 19.99
C HIS A 160 -1.61 38.60 20.23
N PHE A 161 -2.83 38.22 19.83
CA PHE A 161 -3.34 36.85 19.81
C PHE A 161 -4.16 36.61 18.52
N SER A 162 -3.77 35.63 17.73
CA SER A 162 -4.28 35.38 16.38
C SER A 162 -4.36 33.89 16.03
N LEU A 163 -5.03 33.59 14.93
CA LEU A 163 -5.17 32.26 14.34
C LEU A 163 -4.45 32.22 12.99
N ARG A 164 -3.79 31.10 12.68
CA ARG A 164 -3.29 30.77 11.35
C ARG A 164 -4.07 29.60 10.76
N HIS A 165 -4.62 29.78 9.57
CA HIS A 165 -5.35 28.75 8.84
C HIS A 165 -4.41 27.86 8.03
N HIS A 166 -4.66 26.56 8.03
CA HIS A 166 -3.89 25.58 7.25
C HIS A 166 -4.72 25.03 6.09
N LYS A 167 -4.41 25.47 4.86
CA LYS A 167 -5.17 25.11 3.65
C LYS A 167 -5.32 23.60 3.48
N GLY A 168 -6.52 23.15 3.09
CA GLY A 168 -6.83 21.74 2.81
C GLY A 168 -7.19 20.89 4.04
N ALA A 169 -7.03 21.42 5.25
CA ALA A 169 -7.46 20.79 6.50
C ALA A 169 -8.33 21.78 7.30
N LYS A 170 -9.40 21.33 7.96
CA LYS A 170 -10.24 22.20 8.84
C LYS A 170 -9.52 22.50 10.18
N LYS A 171 -8.29 22.99 10.10
CA LYS A 171 -7.37 23.18 11.24
C LYS A 171 -6.80 24.59 11.28
N VAL A 172 -6.59 25.09 12.50
CA VAL A 172 -5.89 26.35 12.77
C VAL A 172 -4.76 26.13 13.77
N SER A 173 -3.74 26.98 13.76
CA SER A 173 -2.81 27.13 14.88
C SER A 173 -3.04 28.47 15.56
N LEU A 174 -3.03 28.49 16.90
CA LEU A 174 -3.05 29.71 17.70
C LEU A 174 -1.65 30.32 17.72
N ARG A 175 -1.58 31.65 17.69
CA ARG A 175 -0.34 32.42 17.66
C ARG A 175 -0.46 33.63 18.56
N ALA A 176 0.61 33.94 19.27
CA ALA A 176 0.69 35.14 20.07
C ALA A 176 2.10 35.70 20.04
N GLY A 177 2.22 37.00 20.29
CA GLY A 177 3.51 37.66 20.41
C GLY A 177 3.51 38.63 21.57
N ILE A 178 4.65 38.73 22.24
CA ILE A 178 4.89 39.63 23.38
C ILE A 178 6.08 40.54 23.05
N GLY A 179 5.83 41.85 23.07
CA GLY A 179 6.86 42.87 22.94
C GLY A 179 7.50 43.18 24.29
N LEU A 180 8.82 43.02 24.37
CA LEU A 180 9.62 43.23 25.58
C LEU A 180 10.36 44.58 25.57
N GLY A 181 10.04 45.46 24.61
CA GLY A 181 10.68 46.75 24.38
C GLY A 181 11.95 46.66 23.53
N ALA A 182 12.84 45.70 23.81
CA ALA A 182 14.02 45.45 22.99
C ALA A 182 13.75 44.50 21.82
N GLU A 183 12.85 43.53 22.00
CA GLU A 183 12.55 42.46 21.04
C GLU A 183 11.08 42.05 21.12
N VAL A 184 10.62 41.27 20.14
CA VAL A 184 9.32 40.57 20.17
C VAL A 184 9.58 39.08 20.22
N ILE A 185 9.03 38.40 21.23
CA ILE A 185 9.01 36.94 21.30
C ILE A 185 7.66 36.42 20.79
N ASN A 186 7.70 35.36 20.00
CA ASN A 186 6.51 34.79 19.38
C ASN A 186 6.27 33.35 19.87
N PHE A 187 4.99 32.99 19.93
CA PHE A 187 4.48 31.71 20.39
C PHE A 187 3.56 31.11 19.33
N THR A 188 3.55 29.79 19.19
CA THR A 188 2.65 29.07 18.28
C THR A 188 2.20 27.75 18.91
N SER A 189 0.91 27.45 18.84
CA SER A 189 0.35 26.17 19.28
C SER A 189 0.50 25.07 18.23
N GLU A 190 0.17 23.84 18.63
CA GLU A 190 -0.12 22.76 17.68
C GLU A 190 -1.34 23.09 16.80
N GLN A 191 -1.58 22.29 15.75
CA GLN A 191 -2.78 22.44 14.92
C GLN A 191 -4.01 21.87 15.66
N VAL A 192 -5.05 22.68 15.78
CA VAL A 192 -6.32 22.31 16.40
C VAL A 192 -7.44 22.33 15.37
N GLU A 193 -8.37 21.37 15.46
CA GLU A 193 -9.61 21.43 14.70
C GLU A 193 -10.50 22.54 15.27
N TYR A 194 -11.04 23.39 14.40
CA TYR A 194 -11.79 24.57 14.82
C TYR A 194 -13.31 24.43 14.67
N ALA A 195 -13.81 23.34 14.07
CA ALA A 195 -15.23 23.05 13.86
C ALA A 195 -16.06 24.29 13.45
N PRO A 196 -16.03 24.72 12.16
CA PRO A 196 -16.75 25.91 11.71
C PRO A 196 -18.21 25.93 12.18
N GLY A 197 -18.71 27.10 12.57
CA GLY A 197 -20.07 27.28 13.10
C GLY A 197 -20.23 26.98 14.59
N VAL A 198 -19.22 26.42 15.27
CA VAL A 198 -19.27 26.08 16.70
C VAL A 198 -18.49 27.09 17.53
N TRP A 199 -19.03 27.48 18.70
CA TRP A 199 -18.32 28.31 19.68
C TRP A 199 -17.20 27.52 20.37
N ARG A 200 -16.01 28.11 20.45
CA ARG A 200 -14.80 27.56 21.07
C ARG A 200 -14.20 28.60 22.00
N LEU A 201 -13.84 28.22 23.22
CA LEU A 201 -13.11 29.12 24.11
C LEU A 201 -11.63 29.05 23.77
N MET A 202 -11.06 30.13 23.26
CA MET A 202 -9.64 30.22 22.91
C MET A 202 -8.93 31.17 23.87
N ALA A 203 -7.79 30.73 24.41
CA ALA A 203 -7.01 31.54 25.34
C ALA A 203 -5.51 31.48 25.08
N PHE A 204 -4.83 32.58 25.40
CA PHE A 204 -3.38 32.68 25.48
C PHE A 204 -2.99 33.24 26.84
N TYR A 205 -2.06 32.58 27.53
CA TYR A 205 -1.48 33.00 28.80
C TYR A 205 0.01 33.27 28.63
N TYR A 206 0.49 34.34 29.24
CA TYR A 206 1.91 34.66 29.38
C TYR A 206 2.25 34.80 30.87
N ASN A 207 3.28 34.10 31.34
CA ASN A 207 3.64 34.09 32.76
C ASN A 207 4.45 35.32 33.22
N GLY A 208 4.73 36.28 32.33
CA GLY A 208 5.57 37.44 32.66
C GLY A 208 7.08 37.12 32.73
N ALA A 209 7.49 35.88 32.46
CA ALA A 209 8.86 35.40 32.55
C ALA A 209 9.22 34.47 31.36
N GLY A 210 8.70 34.77 30.17
CA GLY A 210 9.08 34.08 28.92
C GLY A 210 8.29 32.83 28.56
N THR A 211 7.38 32.34 29.40
CA THR A 211 6.54 31.17 29.09
C THR A 211 5.16 31.59 28.59
N GLY A 212 4.81 31.11 27.40
CA GLY A 212 3.50 31.26 26.78
C GLY A 212 2.76 29.92 26.72
N MET A 213 1.45 29.93 26.99
CA MET A 213 0.57 28.77 26.93
C MET A 213 -0.70 29.09 26.12
N PHE A 214 -1.14 28.15 25.30
CA PHE A 214 -2.40 28.26 24.54
C PHE A 214 -3.41 27.24 25.04
N PHE A 215 -4.67 27.66 25.17
CA PHE A 215 -5.77 26.79 25.55
C PHE A 215 -6.91 26.86 24.55
N VAL A 216 -7.55 25.72 24.30
CA VAL A 216 -8.81 25.62 23.56
C VAL A 216 -9.76 24.77 24.39
N ASP A 217 -10.93 25.30 24.71
CA ASP A 217 -11.95 24.67 25.58
C ASP A 217 -11.34 24.15 26.90
N GLY A 218 -10.52 24.99 27.51
CA GLY A 218 -9.85 24.71 28.78
C GLY A 218 -8.69 23.71 28.72
N ARG A 219 -8.41 23.09 27.56
CA ARG A 219 -7.29 22.15 27.36
C ARG A 219 -6.06 22.87 26.83
N LEU A 220 -4.88 22.54 27.36
CA LEU A 220 -3.61 23.05 26.85
C LEU A 220 -3.34 22.48 25.45
N VAL A 221 -3.03 23.35 24.48
CA VAL A 221 -2.72 22.98 23.08
C VAL A 221 -1.35 23.51 22.61
N GLY A 222 -0.59 24.10 23.52
CA GLY A 222 0.78 24.51 23.28
C GLY A 222 1.38 25.19 24.51
N LYS A 223 2.65 24.90 24.78
CA LYS A 223 3.47 25.57 25.80
C LYS A 223 4.87 25.78 25.24
N GLN A 224 5.39 26.99 25.35
CA GLN A 224 6.72 27.36 24.86
C GLN A 224 7.36 28.31 25.87
N THR A 225 8.66 28.14 26.12
CA THR A 225 9.43 28.94 27.06
C THR A 225 10.61 29.58 26.34
N HIS A 226 10.73 30.90 26.48
CA HIS A 226 11.92 31.67 26.11
C HIS A 226 12.64 32.05 27.41
N GLU A 227 13.83 31.48 27.62
CA GLU A 227 14.60 31.70 28.86
C GLU A 227 15.04 33.16 29.02
N GLY A 228 15.09 33.63 30.28
CA GLY A 228 15.61 34.96 30.63
C GLY A 228 14.76 36.15 30.16
N LYS A 229 13.47 35.95 29.84
CA LYS A 229 12.55 37.03 29.44
C LYS A 229 11.75 37.57 30.63
N GLY A 230 11.18 38.77 30.47
CA GLY A 230 10.43 39.48 31.52
C GLY A 230 9.01 39.88 31.08
N ALA A 231 8.39 40.80 31.83
CA ALA A 231 7.02 41.26 31.56
C ALA A 231 6.89 41.98 30.21
N ALA A 232 5.66 42.00 29.67
CA ALA A 232 5.36 42.75 28.45
C ALA A 232 5.60 44.25 28.65
N ALA A 233 6.25 44.91 27.68
CA ALA A 233 6.49 46.35 27.71
C ALA A 233 5.28 47.11 27.15
N ALA A 234 4.74 48.06 27.92
CA ALA A 234 3.60 48.87 27.51
C ALA A 234 3.94 49.79 26.31
N GLY A 235 3.16 49.67 25.23
CA GLY A 235 3.26 50.49 24.03
C GLY A 235 2.06 51.42 23.82
N ILE A 236 2.11 52.17 22.71
CA ILE A 236 1.22 53.31 22.43
C ILE A 236 0.11 53.02 21.43
N GLN A 237 -0.05 51.76 21.01
CA GLN A 237 -1.05 51.38 20.02
C GLN A 237 -2.44 51.20 20.65
N PRO A 238 -3.52 51.42 19.87
CA PRO A 238 -4.87 51.06 20.29
C PRO A 238 -5.02 49.54 20.40
N LEU A 239 -6.03 49.09 21.16
CA LEU A 239 -6.39 47.68 21.23
C LEU A 239 -7.47 47.38 20.19
N MET A 240 -7.22 46.37 19.35
CA MET A 240 -8.13 45.91 18.31
C MET A 240 -8.69 44.54 18.68
N LEU A 241 -10.00 44.35 18.54
CA LEU A 241 -10.68 43.06 18.63
C LEU A 241 -11.16 42.63 17.25
N GLY A 242 -10.92 41.37 16.89
CA GLY A 242 -11.32 40.78 15.60
C GLY A 242 -10.54 41.32 14.40
N GLU A 243 -9.49 42.12 14.63
CA GLU A 243 -8.76 42.87 13.62
C GLU A 243 -7.30 43.12 14.04
N ARG A 244 -6.41 43.28 13.06
CA ARG A 244 -5.01 43.64 13.22
C ARG A 244 -4.84 45.16 13.42
N CYS A 245 -3.94 45.53 14.31
CA CYS A 245 -3.51 46.90 14.56
C CYS A 245 -2.61 47.42 13.44
N GLY A 246 -3.23 48.10 12.47
CA GLY A 246 -2.59 48.93 11.44
C GLY A 246 -1.93 48.15 10.30
N SER A 247 -2.18 48.55 9.05
CA SER A 247 -1.74 47.89 7.78
C SER A 247 -2.24 46.45 7.60
N ILE A 248 -2.63 46.09 6.36
CA ILE A 248 -3.09 44.75 5.91
C ILE A 248 -4.30 44.16 6.65
N HIS A 249 -4.83 44.84 7.67
CA HIS A 249 -6.11 44.58 8.36
C HIS A 249 -6.59 43.11 8.28
N SER A 250 -5.76 42.21 8.84
CA SER A 250 -5.95 40.76 8.80
C SER A 250 -7.00 40.31 9.82
N GLY A 251 -8.24 40.71 9.59
CA GLY A 251 -9.35 40.41 10.48
C GLY A 251 -9.73 38.94 10.57
N LEU A 252 -10.49 38.60 11.60
CA LEU A 252 -10.95 37.25 11.89
C LEU A 252 -12.21 36.92 11.07
N PRO A 253 -12.24 35.83 10.27
CA PRO A 253 -13.45 35.36 9.58
C PRO A 253 -14.42 34.66 10.56
N GLY A 254 -15.00 35.40 11.51
CA GLY A 254 -15.75 34.78 12.60
C GLY A 254 -16.53 35.74 13.48
N TYR A 255 -16.98 35.21 14.60
CA TYR A 255 -17.67 35.94 15.66
C TYR A 255 -16.86 35.84 16.95
N LEU A 256 -16.83 36.94 17.71
CA LEU A 256 -16.23 37.01 19.04
C LEU A 256 -17.32 37.28 20.10
N ALA A 257 -17.35 36.48 21.15
CA ALA A 257 -18.19 36.73 22.33
C ALA A 257 -17.32 36.74 23.59
N GLN A 258 -17.71 37.57 24.57
CA GLN A 258 -17.06 37.70 25.88
C GLN A 258 -15.51 37.71 25.80
N VAL A 259 -14.95 38.68 25.09
CA VAL A 259 -13.49 38.83 24.99
C VAL A 259 -12.97 39.48 26.27
N ARG A 260 -12.00 38.87 26.95
CA ARG A 260 -11.44 39.43 28.19
C ARG A 260 -9.93 39.33 28.28
N ILE A 261 -9.37 40.22 29.10
CA ILE A 261 -7.97 40.24 29.51
C ILE A 261 -7.95 40.15 31.03
N VAL A 262 -7.21 39.21 31.58
CA VAL A 262 -7.15 38.96 33.03
C VAL A 262 -5.72 38.83 33.53
N LYS A 263 -5.47 39.16 34.80
CA LYS A 263 -4.21 38.88 35.50
C LYS A 263 -4.13 37.39 35.85
N GLY A 264 -3.02 36.74 35.54
CA GLY A 264 -2.78 35.33 35.82
C GLY A 264 -3.44 34.37 34.80
N LEU A 265 -3.68 33.13 35.23
CA LEU A 265 -4.20 32.04 34.40
C LEU A 265 -5.66 32.27 33.95
N PRO A 266 -6.08 31.71 32.80
CA PRO A 266 -7.47 31.77 32.35
C PRO A 266 -8.42 31.03 33.31
N SER A 267 -9.70 31.43 33.43
CA SER A 267 -10.58 30.92 34.51
C SER A 267 -11.19 29.55 34.22
N GLN A 268 -11.35 29.18 32.95
CA GLN A 268 -11.97 27.92 32.54
C GLN A 268 -10.94 26.92 32.01
N ILE A 269 -9.79 26.76 32.67
CA ILE A 269 -8.76 25.78 32.30
C ILE A 269 -8.75 24.54 33.19
N LYS A 270 -8.25 23.45 32.63
CA LYS A 270 -7.85 22.26 33.39
C LYS A 270 -6.44 22.46 33.94
N LEU A 271 -6.30 22.51 35.26
CA LEU A 271 -5.01 22.73 35.94
C LEU A 271 -4.12 21.49 35.96
N ILE A 272 -4.70 20.30 35.73
CA ILE A 272 -3.95 19.07 35.46
C ILE A 272 -3.96 18.85 33.94
N ASN A 273 -2.80 18.96 33.30
CA ASN A 273 -2.67 18.63 31.89
C ASN A 273 -2.42 17.14 31.72
N LEU A 274 -3.23 16.51 30.87
CA LEU A 274 -3.08 15.12 30.45
C LEU A 274 -2.86 15.11 28.93
N ASP A 275 -1.76 14.52 28.48
CA ASP A 275 -1.47 14.27 27.06
C ASP A 275 -1.34 12.76 26.84
N LEU A 276 -2.29 12.18 26.09
CA LEU A 276 -2.42 10.75 25.86
C LEU A 276 -2.24 10.44 24.38
N GLN A 277 -1.18 9.71 24.04
CA GLN A 277 -0.85 9.42 22.65
C GLN A 277 -0.24 8.03 22.47
N HIS A 278 -0.42 7.45 21.28
CA HIS A 278 0.35 6.27 20.88
C HIS A 278 1.73 6.71 20.35
N PRO A 279 2.85 6.13 20.82
CA PRO A 279 4.21 6.60 20.49
C PRO A 279 4.57 6.54 19.00
N PHE A 280 3.85 5.74 18.22
CA PHE A 280 4.00 5.65 16.76
C PHE A 280 2.83 6.26 15.98
N GLN A 281 1.98 7.09 16.60
CA GLN A 281 0.82 7.74 15.95
C GLN A 281 -0.18 6.75 15.31
N ARG A 282 -0.23 5.50 15.80
CA ARG A 282 -1.22 4.49 15.37
C ARG A 282 -2.49 4.67 16.16
N ASN A 283 -3.62 4.69 15.48
CA ASN A 283 -4.96 4.68 16.08
C ASN A 283 -5.90 3.64 15.44
N VAL A 284 -5.38 2.78 14.57
CA VAL A 284 -6.13 1.66 13.99
C VAL A 284 -5.34 0.38 14.20
N PHE A 285 -6.01 -0.63 14.74
CA PHE A 285 -5.41 -1.88 15.19
C PHE A 285 -6.23 -3.06 14.70
N GLU A 286 -5.58 -4.20 14.49
CA GLU A 286 -6.31 -5.45 14.34
C GLU A 286 -6.82 -5.89 15.71
N ARG A 287 -7.97 -6.57 15.71
CA ARG A 287 -8.44 -7.23 16.93
C ARG A 287 -7.37 -8.20 17.42
N LEU A 288 -7.16 -8.24 18.73
CA LEU A 288 -6.16 -9.04 19.43
C LEU A 288 -4.70 -8.72 19.07
N GLU A 289 -4.43 -7.56 18.48
CA GLU A 289 -3.06 -7.07 18.31
C GLU A 289 -2.41 -6.81 19.68
N GLU A 290 -1.18 -7.30 19.88
CA GLU A 290 -0.48 -7.27 21.16
C GLU A 290 0.62 -6.19 21.22
N GLY A 291 1.06 -5.85 22.43
CA GLY A 291 2.23 -4.98 22.63
C GLY A 291 1.97 -3.49 22.46
N HIS A 292 0.71 -3.06 22.46
CA HIS A 292 0.33 -1.65 22.35
C HIS A 292 0.16 -0.97 23.71
N THR A 293 0.83 0.17 23.85
CA THR A 293 0.71 1.04 25.02
C THR A 293 0.57 2.48 24.59
N LEU A 294 -0.34 3.21 25.25
CA LEU A 294 -0.42 4.66 25.18
C LEU A 294 0.56 5.27 26.19
N GLN A 295 1.19 6.36 25.79
CA GLN A 295 1.96 7.21 26.69
C GLN A 295 1.06 8.31 27.21
N LEU A 296 0.88 8.35 28.53
CA LEU A 296 0.20 9.42 29.23
C LEU A 296 1.24 10.30 29.92
N ARG A 297 1.27 11.57 29.55
CA ARG A 297 2.04 12.61 30.20
C ARG A 297 1.14 13.44 31.10
N VAL A 298 1.47 13.51 32.39
CA VAL A 298 0.71 14.25 33.40
C VAL A 298 1.53 15.44 33.89
N SER A 299 0.99 16.64 33.82
CA SER A 299 1.70 17.87 34.22
C SER A 299 0.83 18.78 35.06
N ASN A 300 1.46 19.44 36.04
CA ASN A 300 0.84 20.49 36.83
C ASN A 300 0.97 21.83 36.11
N LEU A 301 -0.16 22.45 35.76
CA LEU A 301 -0.19 23.80 35.20
C LEU A 301 -0.41 24.87 36.27
N ALA A 302 -0.76 24.49 37.49
CA ALA A 302 -0.89 25.41 38.60
C ALA A 302 0.48 25.86 39.10
N GLU A 303 0.54 27.10 39.60
CA GLU A 303 1.71 27.66 40.29
C GLU A 303 1.87 27.07 41.72
N GLN A 304 0.95 26.21 42.15
CA GLN A 304 0.91 25.58 43.46
C GLN A 304 0.98 24.05 43.34
N LYS A 305 1.33 23.39 44.45
CA LYS A 305 1.33 21.92 44.56
C LYS A 305 -0.11 21.37 44.45
N ILE A 306 -0.27 20.30 43.66
CA ILE A 306 -1.49 19.49 43.63
C ILE A 306 -1.27 18.25 44.51
N THR A 307 -2.18 17.96 45.42
CA THR A 307 -2.15 16.81 46.31
C THR A 307 -3.24 15.80 45.99
N ASN A 308 -3.05 14.55 46.42
CA ASN A 308 -4.03 13.46 46.25
C ASN A 308 -4.44 13.23 44.79
N LEU A 309 -3.48 13.33 43.86
CA LEU A 309 -3.74 13.07 42.44
C LEU A 309 -4.14 11.61 42.22
N ALA A 310 -5.34 11.43 41.65
CA ALA A 310 -5.86 10.15 41.22
C ALA A 310 -6.35 10.24 39.77
N LEU A 311 -6.11 9.18 39.01
CA LEU A 311 -6.56 9.02 37.63
C LEU A 311 -7.68 7.98 37.58
N THR A 312 -8.80 8.30 36.94
CA THR A 312 -9.79 7.32 36.49
C THR A 312 -9.51 7.00 35.03
N ILE A 313 -9.11 5.76 34.75
CA ILE A 313 -8.73 5.29 33.43
C ILE A 313 -9.84 4.38 32.90
N HIS A 314 -10.49 4.82 31.83
CA HIS A 314 -11.42 4.04 31.03
C HIS A 314 -10.69 3.56 29.77
N ASP A 315 -10.39 2.26 29.66
CA ASP A 315 -9.59 1.72 28.56
C ASP A 315 -10.40 1.41 27.27
N GLY A 316 -11.65 1.88 27.23
CA GLY A 316 -12.64 1.61 26.19
C GLY A 316 -13.59 0.45 26.51
N LEU A 317 -13.26 -0.40 27.51
CA LEU A 317 -14.09 -1.55 27.90
C LEU A 317 -14.34 -1.62 29.40
N THR A 318 -13.35 -1.25 30.21
CA THR A 318 -13.41 -1.27 31.67
C THR A 318 -12.94 0.06 32.25
N SER A 319 -13.14 0.26 33.55
CA SER A 319 -12.70 1.44 34.28
C SER A 319 -11.92 1.02 35.52
N ARG A 320 -10.85 1.74 35.84
CA ARG A 320 -10.08 1.59 37.07
C ARG A 320 -9.60 2.94 37.59
N GLU A 321 -9.35 3.02 38.89
CA GLU A 321 -8.69 4.17 39.51
C GLU A 321 -7.22 3.85 39.85
N GLU A 322 -6.33 4.80 39.60
CA GLU A 322 -4.91 4.71 39.91
C GLU A 322 -4.45 5.97 40.66
N ARG A 323 -3.84 5.80 41.85
CA ARG A 323 -3.34 6.92 42.66
C ARG A 323 -1.89 7.23 42.29
N ILE A 324 -1.60 8.48 41.95
CA ILE A 324 -0.28 8.94 41.52
C ILE A 324 0.49 9.63 42.65
N GLY A 325 -0.23 10.28 43.59
CA GLY A 325 0.36 10.98 44.72
C GLY A 325 0.34 12.49 44.55
N ASP A 326 1.43 13.16 44.90
CA ASP A 326 1.50 14.62 44.83
C ASP A 326 2.23 15.08 43.56
N LEU A 327 1.78 16.19 42.97
CA LEU A 327 2.38 16.80 41.79
C LEU A 327 2.83 18.24 42.11
N PRO A 328 4.13 18.48 42.35
CA PRO A 328 4.66 19.81 42.66
C PRO A 328 4.45 20.81 41.50
N PRO A 329 4.47 22.13 41.75
CA PRO A 329 4.47 23.10 40.66
C PRO A 329 5.80 23.05 39.92
N ASN A 330 5.77 23.30 38.60
CA ASN A 330 6.95 23.30 37.74
C ASN A 330 7.79 22.00 37.77
N SER A 331 7.21 20.86 38.17
CA SER A 331 7.91 19.57 38.12
C SER A 331 7.98 19.03 36.70
N GLU A 332 8.94 18.13 36.45
CA GLU A 332 8.91 17.30 35.25
C GLU A 332 7.60 16.52 35.15
N PRO A 333 7.07 16.29 33.94
CA PRO A 333 5.85 15.52 33.77
C PRO A 333 6.00 14.09 34.28
N VAL A 334 4.97 13.58 34.95
CA VAL A 334 4.87 12.15 35.26
C VAL A 334 4.51 11.40 33.98
N LEU A 335 5.29 10.41 33.60
CA LEU A 335 5.07 9.59 32.42
C LEU A 335 4.54 8.22 32.84
N LEU A 336 3.35 7.87 32.34
CA LEU A 336 2.71 6.59 32.57
C LEU A 336 2.54 5.85 31.24
N SER A 337 2.70 4.52 31.27
CA SER A 337 2.44 3.65 30.14
C SER A 337 1.13 2.90 30.39
N LEU A 338 0.12 3.16 29.56
CA LEU A 338 -1.20 2.57 29.68
C LEU A 338 -1.38 1.48 28.61
N PRO A 339 -1.63 0.21 28.97
CA PRO A 339 -1.95 -0.82 28.00
C PRO A 339 -3.17 -0.44 27.15
N LEU A 340 -3.08 -0.59 25.84
CA LEU A 340 -4.22 -0.40 24.92
C LEU A 340 -4.93 -1.73 24.71
N ARG A 341 -6.25 -1.75 24.92
CA ARG A 341 -7.08 -2.96 24.75
C ARG A 341 -7.40 -3.17 23.27
N CYS A 342 -6.97 -4.30 22.71
CA CYS A 342 -7.33 -4.70 21.35
C CYS A 342 -8.26 -5.92 21.32
N ASP A 343 -8.74 -6.41 22.47
CA ASP A 343 -9.55 -7.62 22.60
C ASP A 343 -11.07 -7.39 22.55
N GLY A 344 -11.51 -6.13 22.39
CA GLY A 344 -12.91 -5.80 22.14
C GLY A 344 -13.42 -6.32 20.79
N LYS A 345 -14.73 -6.26 20.55
CA LYS A 345 -15.33 -6.52 19.23
C LYS A 345 -14.89 -5.47 18.20
N VAL A 346 -15.02 -5.76 16.92
CA VAL A 346 -14.71 -4.79 15.85
C VAL A 346 -15.55 -3.52 16.04
N GLY A 347 -14.93 -2.34 16.00
CA GLY A 347 -15.62 -1.08 16.25
C GLY A 347 -14.70 0.07 16.62
N ASP A 348 -15.31 1.22 16.88
CA ASP A 348 -14.64 2.42 17.37
C ASP A 348 -14.68 2.47 18.90
N TYR A 349 -13.58 2.89 19.50
CA TYR A 349 -13.34 2.91 20.94
C TYR A 349 -12.67 4.20 21.36
N THR A 350 -12.90 4.60 22.61
CA THR A 350 -12.23 5.75 23.23
C THR A 350 -11.59 5.31 24.54
N CYS A 351 -10.28 5.47 24.64
CA CYS A 351 -9.58 5.43 25.93
C CYS A 351 -9.69 6.82 26.56
N ARG A 352 -10.29 6.93 27.75
CA ARG A 352 -10.45 8.21 28.47
C ARG A 352 -9.72 8.15 29.80
N VAL A 353 -8.97 9.20 30.12
CA VAL A 353 -8.32 9.38 31.41
C VAL A 353 -8.81 10.68 32.02
N ASP A 354 -9.40 10.59 33.20
CA ASP A 354 -9.86 11.73 33.99
C ASP A 354 -8.98 11.85 35.24
N ALA A 355 -8.45 13.04 35.51
CA ALA A 355 -7.63 13.31 36.68
C ALA A 355 -8.37 14.18 37.69
N ARG A 356 -8.18 13.87 38.98
CA ARG A 356 -8.66 14.68 40.12
C ARG A 356 -7.56 14.87 41.15
N GLY A 357 -7.48 16.06 41.72
CA GLY A 357 -6.59 16.39 42.84
C GLY A 357 -7.08 17.63 43.59
N VAL A 358 -6.28 18.11 44.54
CA VAL A 358 -6.59 19.30 45.36
C VAL A 358 -5.40 20.25 45.36
N ASN A 359 -5.61 21.55 45.10
CA ASN A 359 -4.56 22.58 45.19
C ASN A 359 -4.27 22.96 46.66
N ALA A 360 -3.31 23.87 46.90
CA ALA A 360 -2.94 24.26 48.26
C ALA A 360 -4.06 25.01 49.00
N ASP A 361 -4.98 25.63 48.26
CA ASP A 361 -6.15 26.35 48.78
C ASP A 361 -7.35 25.43 49.08
N GLY A 362 -7.18 24.10 48.96
CA GLY A 362 -8.24 23.13 49.24
C GLY A 362 -9.28 22.98 48.12
N GLN A 363 -9.06 23.59 46.95
CA GLN A 363 -9.97 23.54 45.81
C GLN A 363 -9.69 22.31 44.94
N ALA A 364 -10.77 21.69 44.44
CA ALA A 364 -10.66 20.57 43.53
C ALA A 364 -10.12 21.03 42.16
N VAL A 365 -9.13 20.29 41.65
CA VAL A 365 -8.55 20.51 40.32
C VAL A 365 -8.72 19.27 39.47
N THR A 366 -8.96 19.46 38.17
CA THR A 366 -9.27 18.36 37.24
C THR A 366 -8.43 18.43 35.96
N GLY A 367 -8.33 17.29 35.28
CA GLY A 367 -7.71 17.11 33.96
C GLY A 367 -8.40 16.00 33.19
N GLY A 368 -8.25 15.99 31.86
CA GLY A 368 -8.87 14.99 30.99
C GLY A 368 -8.09 14.78 29.70
N ALA A 369 -7.93 13.53 29.28
CA ALA A 369 -7.37 13.15 27.98
C ALA A 369 -8.16 11.99 27.37
N VAL A 370 -8.28 11.98 26.04
CA VAL A 370 -8.90 10.89 25.28
C VAL A 370 -7.96 10.47 24.16
N PHE A 371 -8.07 9.20 23.81
CA PHE A 371 -7.44 8.61 22.66
C PHE A 371 -8.45 7.72 21.95
N ASP A 372 -8.92 8.19 20.80
CA ASP A 372 -9.83 7.44 19.95
C ASP A 372 -9.06 6.44 19.09
N TYR A 373 -9.56 5.22 19.01
CA TYR A 373 -8.97 4.15 18.21
C TYR A 373 -10.03 3.23 17.61
N LYS A 374 -9.64 2.53 16.55
CA LYS A 374 -10.50 1.59 15.84
C LYS A 374 -9.92 0.19 15.86
N LEU A 375 -10.75 -0.79 16.19
CA LEU A 375 -10.44 -2.21 16.04
C LEU A 375 -11.04 -2.72 14.73
N CYS A 376 -10.17 -3.20 13.85
CA CYS A 376 -10.52 -3.84 12.59
C CYS A 376 -10.56 -5.37 12.77
N ARG A 377 -11.39 -6.05 11.97
CA ARG A 377 -11.38 -7.51 11.93
C ARG A 377 -10.01 -8.03 11.49
N ARG A 378 -9.58 -9.15 12.07
CA ARG A 378 -8.49 -9.95 11.48
C ARG A 378 -9.00 -10.56 10.17
N LEU A 379 -8.19 -10.50 9.12
CA LEU A 379 -8.56 -11.05 7.83
C LEU A 379 -8.13 -12.52 7.75
N PRO A 380 -8.98 -13.43 7.24
CA PRO A 380 -8.52 -14.77 6.87
C PRO A 380 -7.46 -14.69 5.78
N GLU A 381 -6.68 -15.75 5.59
CA GLU A 381 -5.71 -15.81 4.49
C GLU A 381 -6.40 -15.55 3.14
N PHE A 382 -5.81 -14.68 2.32
CA PHE A 382 -6.34 -14.33 1.00
C PHE A 382 -5.19 -14.19 0.00
N MET A 383 -5.48 -14.39 -1.29
CA MET A 383 -4.54 -14.11 -2.37
C MET A 383 -4.37 -12.59 -2.52
N PRO A 384 -3.16 -12.02 -2.35
CA PRO A 384 -2.91 -10.62 -2.61
C PRO A 384 -3.24 -10.25 -4.07
N VAL A 385 -4.08 -9.22 -4.23
CA VAL A 385 -4.37 -8.57 -5.51
C VAL A 385 -3.87 -7.14 -5.40
N VAL A 386 -2.75 -6.86 -6.07
CA VAL A 386 -1.96 -5.66 -5.81
C VAL A 386 -2.06 -4.69 -6.97
N MET A 387 -2.43 -3.44 -6.67
CA MET A 387 -2.22 -2.33 -7.59
C MET A 387 -0.84 -1.72 -7.32
N TRP A 388 0.12 -2.04 -8.18
CA TRP A 388 1.42 -1.39 -8.28
C TRP A 388 1.22 -0.04 -8.99
N GLY A 389 0.58 0.92 -8.31
CA GLY A 389 0.22 2.21 -8.89
C GLY A 389 -0.71 3.00 -7.97
N GLY A 390 -1.01 4.24 -8.32
CA GLY A 390 -1.93 5.07 -7.55
C GLY A 390 -3.40 4.73 -7.83
N GLY A 391 -4.26 4.99 -6.85
CA GLY A 391 -5.73 4.91 -6.94
C GLY A 391 -6.36 5.36 -5.63
N SER A 392 -7.59 5.87 -5.66
CA SER A 392 -8.32 6.14 -4.42
C SER A 392 -8.70 4.84 -3.72
N ILE A 393 -8.94 4.89 -2.41
CA ILE A 393 -9.40 3.72 -1.63
C ILE A 393 -10.66 3.10 -2.27
N ASP A 394 -11.62 3.91 -2.68
CA ASP A 394 -12.86 3.44 -3.32
C ASP A 394 -12.60 2.77 -4.67
N GLN A 395 -11.70 3.34 -5.49
CA GLN A 395 -11.30 2.74 -6.77
C GLN A 395 -10.65 1.37 -6.57
N LEU A 396 -9.77 1.26 -5.58
CA LEU A 396 -9.06 0.02 -5.26
C LEU A 396 -10.05 -1.06 -4.79
N LEU A 397 -10.87 -0.75 -3.79
CA LEU A 397 -11.85 -1.67 -3.22
C LEU A 397 -12.93 -2.10 -4.23
N SER A 398 -13.46 -1.17 -5.02
CA SER A 398 -14.49 -1.48 -6.02
C SER A 398 -13.99 -2.36 -7.16
N THR A 399 -12.69 -2.33 -7.46
CA THR A 399 -12.05 -3.24 -8.42
C THR A 399 -11.66 -4.58 -7.77
N GLY A 400 -11.68 -4.67 -6.44
CA GLY A 400 -11.30 -5.85 -5.68
C GLY A 400 -9.81 -5.97 -5.38
N PHE A 401 -9.03 -4.89 -5.52
CA PHE A 401 -7.66 -4.86 -5.01
C PHE A 401 -7.65 -5.03 -3.49
N THR A 402 -6.70 -5.81 -3.00
CA THR A 402 -6.45 -5.93 -1.56
C THR A 402 -5.30 -5.04 -1.11
N HIS A 403 -4.45 -4.60 -2.04
CA HIS A 403 -3.29 -3.74 -1.76
C HIS A 403 -3.22 -2.51 -2.69
N GLY A 404 -2.84 -1.36 -2.11
CA GLY A 404 -2.50 -0.13 -2.85
C GLY A 404 -1.07 0.34 -2.56
N LEU A 405 -0.43 0.95 -3.57
CA LEU A 405 0.94 1.46 -3.48
C LEU A 405 1.07 2.64 -2.49
N HIS A 406 2.08 2.59 -1.63
CA HIS A 406 2.48 3.64 -0.71
C HIS A 406 3.98 3.90 -0.81
N TRP A 407 4.38 5.15 -1.06
CA TRP A 407 5.79 5.54 -1.11
C TRP A 407 6.34 5.74 0.30
N LEU A 408 7.44 5.07 0.62
CA LEU A 408 8.03 5.00 1.96
C LEU A 408 9.51 5.47 2.00
N ASP A 409 10.05 5.94 0.89
CA ASP A 409 11.46 6.33 0.68
C ASP A 409 11.74 7.80 1.04
N HIS A 410 11.27 8.25 2.22
CA HIS A 410 11.34 9.67 2.58
C HIS A 410 12.70 10.15 3.10
N LEU A 411 13.60 9.25 3.48
CA LEU A 411 14.81 9.53 4.26
C LEU A 411 16.05 8.76 3.79
N ASP A 412 16.03 8.25 2.57
CA ASP A 412 17.16 7.51 2.01
C ASP A 412 18.40 8.41 1.87
N TYR A 413 18.28 9.64 1.35
CA TYR A 413 19.41 10.57 1.28
C TYR A 413 20.00 10.90 2.65
N ALA A 414 19.15 11.15 3.65
CA ALA A 414 19.60 11.42 5.01
C ALA A 414 20.33 10.21 5.63
N ALA A 415 19.88 8.97 5.34
CA ALA A 415 20.57 7.75 5.76
C ALA A 415 21.91 7.58 5.04
N TRP A 416 21.99 7.96 3.75
CA TRP A 416 23.24 8.00 3.02
C TRP A 416 24.26 8.96 3.65
N GLU A 417 23.85 10.20 3.95
CA GLU A 417 24.72 11.21 4.56
C GLU A 417 25.21 10.79 5.95
N ALA A 418 24.34 10.19 6.76
CA ALA A 418 24.70 9.73 8.10
C ALA A 418 25.68 8.55 8.08
N GLY A 419 25.67 7.73 7.02
CA GLY A 419 26.49 6.51 6.97
C GLY A 419 25.97 5.37 7.85
N GLU A 420 24.77 5.53 8.42
CA GLU A 420 24.15 4.57 9.35
C GLU A 420 22.61 4.71 9.33
N PRO A 421 21.87 3.69 9.81
CA PRO A 421 20.42 3.78 9.95
C PRO A 421 19.98 4.89 10.92
N LEU A 422 19.01 5.70 10.51
CA LEU A 422 18.41 6.70 11.38
C LEU A 422 17.36 6.07 12.32
N GLY A 423 17.21 6.63 13.51
CA GLY A 423 16.15 6.28 14.46
C GLY A 423 14.74 6.67 13.97
N TYR A 424 13.79 6.70 14.90
CA TYR A 424 12.43 7.19 14.63
C TYR A 424 12.45 8.65 14.14
N ARG A 425 11.62 8.99 13.14
CA ARG A 425 11.56 10.34 12.54
C ARG A 425 10.14 10.81 12.28
N GLU A 426 9.86 12.06 12.64
CA GLU A 426 8.56 12.71 12.40
C GLU A 426 8.22 12.97 10.93
N ARG A 427 9.21 12.87 10.02
CA ARG A 427 9.00 12.98 8.57
C ARG A 427 7.96 11.99 8.03
N TYR A 428 7.73 10.87 8.72
CA TYR A 428 6.72 9.87 8.38
C TYR A 428 5.31 10.18 8.92
N HIS A 429 5.05 11.34 9.54
CA HIS A 429 3.75 11.68 10.10
C HIS A 429 2.59 11.49 9.11
N GLU A 430 2.67 12.09 7.92
CA GLU A 430 1.62 11.94 6.89
C GLU A 430 1.47 10.50 6.40
N THR A 431 2.59 9.79 6.22
CA THR A 431 2.61 8.37 5.85
C THR A 431 1.85 7.53 6.87
N ARG A 432 2.11 7.75 8.16
CA ARG A 432 1.46 7.05 9.28
C ARG A 432 -0.04 7.30 9.34
N GLN A 433 -0.45 8.56 9.14
CA GLN A 433 -1.87 8.92 9.03
C GLN A 433 -2.55 8.20 7.85
N SER A 434 -1.90 8.18 6.68
CA SER A 434 -2.40 7.43 5.51
C SER A 434 -2.52 5.93 5.79
N LEU A 435 -1.53 5.33 6.44
CA LEU A 435 -1.55 3.90 6.79
C LEU A 435 -2.72 3.55 7.73
N ASN A 436 -3.02 4.41 8.72
CA ASN A 436 -4.21 4.25 9.56
C ASN A 436 -5.50 4.28 8.70
N GLN A 437 -5.62 5.22 7.75
CA GLN A 437 -6.80 5.32 6.87
C GLN A 437 -6.97 4.09 5.97
N VAL A 438 -5.88 3.59 5.38
CA VAL A 438 -5.87 2.38 4.54
C VAL A 438 -6.33 1.17 5.33
N MET A 439 -5.81 1.01 6.55
CA MET A 439 -6.18 -0.09 7.44
C MET A 439 -7.66 -0.01 7.85
N ALA A 440 -8.14 1.19 8.21
CA ALA A 440 -9.53 1.42 8.59
C ALA A 440 -10.52 1.13 7.46
N ALA A 441 -10.09 1.26 6.20
CA ALA A 441 -10.86 0.92 5.01
C ALA A 441 -10.82 -0.58 4.66
N GLY A 442 -9.99 -1.39 5.34
CA GLY A 442 -9.83 -2.81 5.07
C GLY A 442 -8.91 -3.14 3.88
N LEU A 443 -8.04 -2.20 3.50
CA LEU A 443 -6.97 -2.42 2.53
C LEU A 443 -5.65 -2.73 3.23
N ARG A 444 -4.71 -3.34 2.49
CA ARG A 444 -3.30 -3.42 2.82
C ARG A 444 -2.49 -2.44 1.98
N ALA A 445 -1.25 -2.18 2.41
CA ALA A 445 -0.30 -1.35 1.70
C ALA A 445 0.76 -2.23 1.03
N LEU A 446 1.00 -1.98 -0.26
CA LEU A 446 2.27 -2.26 -0.90
C LEU A 446 3.19 -1.06 -0.62
N GLY A 447 4.07 -1.19 0.37
CA GLY A 447 5.13 -0.21 0.59
C GLY A 447 6.12 -0.22 -0.57
N LYS A 448 6.63 0.94 -0.96
CA LYS A 448 7.68 1.06 -1.97
C LYS A 448 8.80 1.94 -1.46
N MET A 449 10.02 1.42 -1.58
CA MET A 449 11.23 2.20 -1.43
C MET A 449 12.13 1.99 -2.65
N SER A 450 12.87 3.00 -3.07
CA SER A 450 13.74 2.90 -4.26
C SER A 450 15.10 3.59 -4.07
N PRO A 451 15.84 3.27 -2.98
CA PRO A 451 17.12 3.91 -2.69
C PRO A 451 18.14 3.73 -3.81
N GLY A 452 18.17 2.56 -4.48
CA GLY A 452 19.07 2.33 -5.61
C GLY A 452 18.73 3.20 -6.82
N ALA A 453 17.43 3.35 -7.12
CA ALA A 453 16.93 4.25 -8.16
C ALA A 453 17.36 5.69 -7.92
N TYR A 454 17.12 6.17 -6.71
CA TYR A 454 17.34 7.56 -6.34
C TYR A 454 18.83 7.89 -6.32
N PHE A 455 19.66 7.00 -5.76
CA PHE A 455 21.10 7.12 -5.86
C PHE A 455 21.56 7.28 -7.31
N LYS A 456 20.99 6.50 -8.24
CA LYS A 456 21.35 6.54 -9.67
C LYS A 456 20.95 7.83 -10.38
N SER A 457 19.79 8.42 -10.08
CA SER A 457 19.21 9.48 -10.91
C SER A 457 18.95 10.82 -10.23
N GLN A 458 18.81 10.86 -8.90
CA GLN A 458 18.44 12.10 -8.22
C GLN A 458 19.60 13.10 -8.19
N PRO A 459 19.33 14.42 -8.32
CA PRO A 459 20.35 15.48 -8.29
C PRO A 459 21.15 15.56 -6.99
N GLU A 460 20.53 15.26 -5.85
CA GLU A 460 21.12 15.35 -4.51
C GLU A 460 22.32 14.43 -4.35
N TYR A 461 22.30 13.29 -5.05
CA TYR A 461 23.41 12.34 -5.10
C TYR A 461 24.47 12.66 -6.16
N ALA A 462 24.27 13.67 -7.01
CA ALA A 462 25.08 13.83 -8.23
C ALA A 462 26.59 13.89 -7.96
N LYS A 463 27.00 14.69 -6.96
CA LYS A 463 28.42 14.85 -6.61
C LYS A 463 29.01 13.56 -6.00
N VAL A 464 28.34 12.99 -4.99
CA VAL A 464 28.84 11.78 -4.31
C VAL A 464 28.80 10.57 -5.22
N ARG A 465 27.85 10.51 -6.16
CA ARG A 465 27.69 9.39 -7.12
C ARG A 465 28.91 9.22 -8.02
N GLU A 466 29.66 10.28 -8.33
CA GLU A 466 30.83 10.24 -9.21
C GLU A 466 31.85 9.17 -8.77
N ASP A 467 32.07 9.01 -7.46
CA ASP A 467 33.01 8.05 -6.88
C ASP A 467 32.57 6.58 -7.04
N TYR A 468 31.27 6.36 -7.28
CA TYR A 468 30.64 5.03 -7.32
C TYR A 468 30.22 4.63 -8.75
N LEU A 469 30.68 5.33 -9.78
CA LEU A 469 30.39 4.97 -11.16
C LEU A 469 31.24 3.77 -11.60
N CYS A 470 30.65 2.90 -12.42
CA CYS A 470 31.39 1.85 -13.14
C CYS A 470 32.45 2.51 -14.01
N HIS A 471 33.65 1.93 -14.09
CA HIS A 471 34.68 2.35 -15.06
C HIS A 471 34.64 1.50 -16.32
N ASP A 472 34.90 2.13 -17.47
CA ASP A 472 35.18 1.43 -18.73
C ASP A 472 36.59 0.81 -18.73
N ARG A 473 36.93 0.12 -19.81
CA ARG A 473 38.22 -0.61 -19.92
C ARG A 473 39.44 0.32 -19.93
N GLN A 474 39.24 1.61 -20.22
CA GLN A 474 40.28 2.65 -20.17
C GLN A 474 40.39 3.30 -18.79
N GLY A 475 39.60 2.84 -17.81
CA GLY A 475 39.58 3.37 -16.44
C GLY A 475 38.75 4.64 -16.30
N LYS A 476 37.99 5.05 -17.33
CA LYS A 476 37.17 6.26 -17.28
C LYS A 476 35.80 5.96 -16.68
N PRO A 477 35.27 6.82 -15.78
CA PRO A 477 33.92 6.69 -15.26
C PRO A 477 32.85 6.69 -16.36
N THR A 478 31.90 5.78 -16.25
CA THR A 478 30.69 5.69 -17.09
C THR A 478 29.52 6.44 -16.44
N ARG A 479 28.29 6.26 -16.93
CA ARG A 479 27.07 6.84 -16.32
C ARG A 479 26.35 5.90 -15.35
N MET A 480 26.86 4.68 -15.17
CA MET A 480 26.19 3.65 -14.39
C MET A 480 26.81 3.55 -13.01
N VAL A 481 25.97 3.41 -11.99
CA VAL A 481 26.42 3.14 -10.62
C VAL A 481 26.88 1.70 -10.51
N ASN A 482 28.03 1.50 -9.86
CA ASN A 482 28.50 0.19 -9.49
C ASN A 482 27.90 -0.21 -8.13
N PHE A 483 26.91 -1.09 -8.18
CA PHE A 483 26.24 -1.58 -6.98
C PHE A 483 27.08 -2.60 -6.20
N SER A 484 28.18 -3.16 -6.76
CA SER A 484 29.03 -4.12 -6.05
C SER A 484 29.83 -3.49 -4.91
N LEU A 485 29.97 -2.15 -4.91
CA LEU A 485 30.83 -1.43 -3.97
C LEU A 485 30.28 -1.49 -2.52
N PRO A 486 31.12 -1.75 -1.51
CA PRO A 486 30.68 -1.97 -0.13
C PRO A 486 29.81 -0.86 0.46
N ARG A 487 30.13 0.42 0.19
CA ARG A 487 29.34 1.55 0.71
C ARG A 487 27.94 1.60 0.10
N VAL A 488 27.80 1.26 -1.18
CA VAL A 488 26.50 1.18 -1.88
C VAL A 488 25.68 0.00 -1.36
N GLN A 489 26.32 -1.14 -1.07
CA GLN A 489 25.69 -2.27 -0.39
C GLN A 489 25.18 -1.89 1.00
N GLN A 490 26.00 -1.20 1.79
CA GLN A 490 25.62 -0.72 3.13
C GLN A 490 24.44 0.25 3.07
N PHE A 491 24.40 1.12 2.06
CA PHE A 491 23.32 2.09 1.89
C PHE A 491 21.94 1.43 1.75
N ALA A 492 21.83 0.31 1.04
CA ALA A 492 20.57 -0.44 0.96
C ALA A 492 20.07 -0.85 2.37
N PHE A 493 20.97 -1.32 3.22
CA PHE A 493 20.65 -1.66 4.61
C PHE A 493 20.24 -0.42 5.41
N ASP A 494 21.01 0.68 5.31
CA ASP A 494 20.78 1.93 6.05
C ASP A 494 19.41 2.53 5.75
N ALA A 495 19.06 2.62 4.45
CA ALA A 495 17.79 3.16 4.00
C ALA A 495 16.61 2.29 4.46
N ALA A 496 16.70 0.97 4.27
CA ALA A 496 15.64 0.06 4.66
C ALA A 496 15.42 0.02 6.17
N ARG A 497 16.51 0.03 6.95
CA ARG A 497 16.43 0.05 8.40
C ARG A 497 15.89 1.37 8.95
N THR A 498 16.24 2.49 8.32
CA THR A 498 15.67 3.82 8.62
C THR A 498 14.16 3.84 8.46
N MET A 499 13.66 3.30 7.34
CA MET A 499 12.23 3.14 7.10
C MET A 499 11.57 2.25 8.17
N ALA A 500 12.14 1.08 8.43
CA ALA A 500 11.63 0.13 9.43
C ALA A 500 11.56 0.73 10.85
N ASN A 501 12.57 1.51 11.27
CA ASN A 501 12.60 2.13 12.59
C ASN A 501 11.41 3.09 12.84
N SER A 502 10.81 3.65 11.79
CA SER A 502 9.67 4.57 11.90
C SER A 502 8.31 3.92 11.62
N LEU A 503 8.27 2.81 10.88
CA LEU A 503 7.04 2.24 10.33
C LEU A 503 6.75 0.79 10.70
N LYS A 504 7.71 0.02 11.26
CA LYS A 504 7.54 -1.42 11.57
C LYS A 504 6.30 -1.78 12.38
N MET A 505 5.80 -0.83 13.16
CA MET A 505 4.60 -1.00 13.97
C MET A 505 3.32 -1.05 13.12
N TYR A 506 3.34 -0.84 11.81
CA TYR A 506 2.14 -0.81 10.98
C TYR A 506 1.96 -2.13 10.22
N PRO A 507 1.13 -3.07 10.71
CA PRO A 507 0.91 -4.38 10.05
C PRO A 507 0.11 -4.25 8.74
N VAL A 508 -0.51 -3.08 8.49
CA VAL A 508 -1.14 -2.77 7.21
C VAL A 508 -0.12 -2.75 6.06
N ILE A 509 1.16 -2.48 6.33
CA ILE A 509 2.24 -2.74 5.37
C ILE A 509 2.45 -4.26 5.34
N ASP A 510 1.97 -4.91 4.31
CA ASP A 510 2.04 -6.37 4.15
C ASP A 510 3.23 -6.76 3.25
N ILE A 511 3.38 -6.02 2.14
CA ILE A 511 4.43 -6.24 1.13
C ILE A 511 5.24 -4.96 0.96
N VAL A 512 6.57 -5.06 0.91
CA VAL A 512 7.49 -3.97 0.57
C VAL A 512 8.21 -4.28 -0.73
N LEU A 513 7.96 -3.50 -1.77
CA LEU A 513 8.78 -3.47 -2.97
C LEU A 513 10.08 -2.70 -2.69
N THR A 514 11.20 -3.41 -2.74
CA THR A 514 12.53 -2.80 -2.63
C THR A 514 13.14 -2.62 -4.00
N ASP A 515 13.12 -1.40 -4.51
CA ASP A 515 13.59 -1.09 -5.86
C ASP A 515 12.83 -1.92 -6.94
N SER A 516 12.92 -1.56 -8.23
CA SER A 516 12.34 -2.30 -9.35
C SER A 516 13.02 -1.88 -10.66
N GLU A 517 13.16 -2.79 -11.62
CA GLU A 517 13.71 -2.50 -12.97
C GLU A 517 15.16 -1.99 -13.01
N PHE A 518 16.05 -2.55 -12.18
CA PHE A 518 17.45 -2.10 -12.16
C PHE A 518 18.44 -3.02 -12.84
N ARG A 519 18.30 -4.33 -12.64
CA ARG A 519 19.29 -5.31 -13.11
C ARG A 519 19.34 -5.40 -14.64
N ASP A 520 18.24 -5.11 -15.31
CA ASP A 520 18.20 -5.04 -16.78
C ASP A 520 19.04 -3.87 -17.33
N GLY A 521 19.45 -2.94 -16.48
CA GLY A 521 20.33 -1.81 -16.77
C GLY A 521 21.81 -2.04 -16.48
N SER A 522 22.20 -3.17 -15.86
CA SER A 522 23.60 -3.49 -15.48
C SER A 522 24.58 -3.23 -16.64
N ARG A 523 25.82 -2.84 -16.34
CA ARG A 523 26.93 -2.72 -17.29
C ARG A 523 28.18 -3.39 -16.74
N LEU A 524 29.13 -3.68 -17.63
CA LEU A 524 30.44 -4.14 -17.21
C LEU A 524 31.15 -3.03 -16.43
N SER A 525 32.00 -3.41 -15.49
CA SER A 525 32.92 -2.49 -14.85
C SER A 525 34.31 -3.07 -14.74
N PHE A 526 35.30 -2.19 -14.92
CA PHE A 526 36.73 -2.51 -14.90
C PHE A 526 37.45 -1.76 -13.77
N ARG A 527 36.75 -1.43 -12.67
CA ARG A 527 37.42 -0.82 -11.51
C ARG A 527 38.38 -1.83 -10.88
N ALA A 528 39.37 -1.35 -10.14
CA ALA A 528 40.33 -2.21 -9.46
C ALA A 528 39.62 -3.16 -8.47
N GLU A 529 38.57 -2.67 -7.80
CA GLU A 529 37.72 -3.43 -6.89
C GLU A 529 36.98 -4.57 -7.61
N ASP A 530 36.45 -4.32 -8.81
CA ASP A 530 35.74 -5.35 -9.61
C ASP A 530 36.72 -6.41 -10.13
N ILE A 531 37.90 -6.01 -10.60
CA ILE A 531 38.93 -6.95 -11.07
C ILE A 531 39.47 -7.79 -9.90
N ALA A 532 39.65 -7.20 -8.72
CA ALA A 532 40.03 -7.94 -7.52
C ALA A 532 38.95 -8.93 -7.10
N ALA A 533 37.67 -8.53 -7.14
CA ALA A 533 36.53 -9.41 -6.85
C ALA A 533 36.42 -10.55 -7.86
N LEU A 534 36.59 -10.28 -9.16
CA LEU A 534 36.64 -11.28 -10.23
C LEU A 534 37.76 -12.29 -9.98
N ARG A 535 38.98 -11.80 -9.73
CA ARG A 535 40.16 -12.65 -9.49
C ARG A 535 39.97 -13.54 -8.28
N THR A 536 39.43 -12.99 -7.20
CA THR A 536 39.15 -13.74 -5.97
C THR A 536 38.11 -14.83 -6.20
N ALA A 537 37.06 -14.53 -6.97
CA ALA A 537 35.96 -15.48 -7.19
C ALA A 537 36.24 -16.54 -8.27
N THR A 538 37.10 -16.25 -9.25
CA THR A 538 37.23 -17.08 -10.46
C THR A 538 38.67 -17.43 -10.84
N GLY A 539 39.67 -16.78 -10.26
CA GLY A 539 41.06 -16.89 -10.69
C GLY A 539 41.42 -16.07 -11.94
N LEU A 540 40.46 -15.51 -12.67
CA LEU A 540 40.74 -14.65 -13.83
C LEU A 540 41.44 -13.36 -13.39
N THR A 541 42.61 -13.08 -13.96
CA THR A 541 43.40 -11.88 -13.62
C THR A 541 42.87 -10.61 -14.27
N GLU A 542 42.15 -10.75 -15.39
CA GLU A 542 41.55 -9.69 -16.19
C GLU A 542 40.25 -10.18 -16.88
N VAL A 543 39.44 -9.24 -17.37
CA VAL A 543 38.25 -9.54 -18.18
C VAL A 543 38.69 -9.84 -19.62
N PRO A 544 38.32 -10.99 -20.21
CA PRO A 544 38.69 -11.35 -21.58
C PRO A 544 38.45 -10.21 -22.59
N ALA A 545 39.39 -10.01 -23.51
CA ALA A 545 39.35 -8.89 -24.45
C ALA A 545 38.11 -8.87 -25.35
N ALA A 546 37.61 -10.05 -25.73
CA ALA A 546 36.42 -10.21 -26.56
C ALA A 546 35.10 -9.76 -25.86
N ILE A 547 35.12 -9.55 -24.54
CA ILE A 547 33.95 -9.12 -23.77
C ILE A 547 33.84 -7.60 -23.82
N GLU A 548 32.87 -7.13 -24.59
CA GLU A 548 32.59 -5.69 -24.79
C GLU A 548 31.34 -5.22 -24.04
N GLY A 549 30.44 -6.15 -23.70
CA GLY A 549 29.19 -5.84 -23.03
C GLY A 549 28.63 -7.02 -22.24
N LYS A 550 27.50 -6.77 -21.56
CA LYS A 550 26.85 -7.78 -20.71
C LYS A 550 26.12 -8.90 -21.47
N GLY A 551 25.87 -8.68 -22.76
CA GLY A 551 24.98 -9.51 -23.59
C GLY A 551 25.65 -10.71 -24.24
N GLY A 552 26.80 -11.15 -23.72
CA GLY A 552 27.54 -12.25 -24.33
C GLY A 552 28.47 -11.86 -25.48
N VAL A 553 29.20 -12.86 -25.99
CA VAL A 553 30.08 -12.78 -27.17
C VAL A 553 29.67 -13.88 -28.14
N LYS A 554 29.20 -13.51 -29.33
CA LYS A 554 28.73 -14.49 -30.32
C LYS A 554 29.86 -15.45 -30.74
N TYR A 555 29.63 -16.76 -30.65
CA TYR A 555 30.60 -17.81 -30.96
C TYR A 555 31.16 -17.67 -32.38
N ALA A 556 30.34 -17.23 -33.33
CA ALA A 556 30.74 -17.00 -34.72
C ALA A 556 31.78 -15.89 -34.91
N ARG A 557 32.05 -15.09 -33.87
CA ARG A 557 33.08 -14.04 -33.86
C ARG A 557 34.36 -14.46 -33.11
N LEU A 558 34.35 -15.63 -32.46
CA LEU A 558 35.49 -16.12 -31.71
C LEU A 558 36.39 -16.96 -32.65
N PRO A 559 37.70 -16.69 -32.70
CA PRO A 559 38.62 -17.54 -33.44
C PRO A 559 38.68 -18.92 -32.79
N ASP A 560 38.89 -19.96 -33.61
CA ASP A 560 39.11 -21.34 -33.17
C ASP A 560 38.01 -21.92 -32.24
N PHE A 561 36.77 -21.44 -32.36
CA PHE A 561 35.64 -21.96 -31.59
C PHE A 561 35.32 -23.42 -32.01
N PRO A 562 35.10 -24.35 -31.07
CA PRO A 562 34.95 -25.78 -31.39
C PRO A 562 33.77 -26.04 -32.32
N ALA A 563 33.98 -26.89 -33.35
CA ALA A 563 32.94 -27.25 -34.32
C ALA A 563 31.73 -27.93 -33.67
N SER A 564 31.94 -28.67 -32.57
CA SER A 564 30.88 -29.27 -31.76
C SER A 564 30.01 -28.22 -31.04
N ARG A 565 30.53 -26.99 -30.88
CA ARG A 565 29.97 -25.92 -30.05
C ARG A 565 29.76 -26.31 -28.58
N ILE A 566 30.53 -27.29 -28.12
CA ILE A 566 30.63 -27.68 -26.73
C ILE A 566 31.92 -27.08 -26.16
N ILE A 567 31.82 -26.26 -25.11
CA ILE A 567 32.95 -25.56 -24.51
C ILE A 567 33.27 -26.10 -23.11
N PRO A 568 34.54 -26.10 -22.67
CA PRO A 568 34.88 -26.56 -21.33
C PRO A 568 34.35 -25.61 -20.25
N GLU A 569 34.18 -26.13 -19.03
CA GLU A 569 33.63 -25.37 -17.89
C GLU A 569 34.50 -24.16 -17.50
N ASP A 570 35.80 -24.25 -17.74
CA ASP A 570 36.81 -23.22 -17.45
C ASP A 570 37.02 -22.24 -18.62
N HIS A 571 36.21 -22.31 -19.68
CA HIS A 571 36.28 -21.36 -20.80
C HIS A 571 36.19 -19.91 -20.27
N PRO A 572 37.21 -19.04 -20.46
CA PRO A 572 37.31 -17.76 -19.73
C PRO A 572 36.11 -16.83 -19.87
N ILE A 573 35.49 -16.78 -21.06
CA ILE A 573 34.27 -16.00 -21.30
C ILE A 573 33.07 -16.54 -20.51
N LEU A 574 32.90 -17.87 -20.45
CA LEU A 574 31.82 -18.50 -19.70
C LEU A 574 32.00 -18.25 -18.19
N VAL A 575 33.22 -18.44 -17.67
CA VAL A 575 33.59 -18.16 -16.28
C VAL A 575 33.27 -16.72 -15.91
N TYR A 576 33.68 -15.75 -16.73
CA TYR A 576 33.39 -14.34 -16.49
C TYR A 576 31.88 -14.05 -16.41
N TYR A 577 31.09 -14.52 -17.38
CA TYR A 577 29.66 -14.23 -17.38
C TYR A 577 28.91 -14.96 -16.25
N ARG A 578 29.33 -16.18 -15.89
CA ARG A 578 28.82 -16.88 -14.71
C ARG A 578 29.08 -16.06 -13.44
N TRP A 579 30.26 -15.46 -13.30
CA TRP A 579 30.54 -14.57 -12.17
C TRP A 579 29.69 -13.29 -12.20
N LEU A 580 29.67 -12.58 -13.34
CA LEU A 580 28.93 -11.32 -13.48
C LEU A 580 27.44 -11.50 -13.15
N TRP A 581 26.79 -12.47 -13.81
CA TRP A 581 25.36 -12.74 -13.62
C TRP A 581 25.05 -13.57 -12.37
N GLY A 582 26.06 -14.16 -11.72
CA GLY A 582 25.95 -14.79 -10.40
C GLY A 582 25.94 -13.81 -9.22
N GLY A 583 26.01 -12.51 -9.49
CA GLY A 583 25.98 -11.45 -8.47
C GLY A 583 27.18 -10.52 -8.49
N GLY A 584 28.16 -10.75 -9.38
CA GLY A 584 29.27 -9.81 -9.60
C GLY A 584 28.81 -8.41 -10.05
N ASP A 585 27.59 -8.29 -10.60
CA ASP A 585 26.95 -7.01 -10.91
C ASP A 585 26.41 -6.26 -9.67
N GLY A 586 26.47 -6.86 -8.48
CA GLY A 586 26.13 -6.24 -7.19
C GLY A 586 24.64 -6.15 -6.85
N TYR A 587 23.75 -6.31 -7.83
CA TYR A 587 22.31 -6.13 -7.61
C TYR A 587 21.68 -7.13 -6.63
N PRO A 588 21.88 -8.47 -6.76
CA PRO A 588 21.34 -9.41 -5.78
C PRO A 588 21.82 -9.15 -4.35
N GLY A 589 23.07 -8.69 -4.20
CA GLY A 589 23.63 -8.26 -2.92
C GLY A 589 22.88 -7.05 -2.35
N PHE A 590 22.62 -6.04 -3.18
CA PHE A 590 21.93 -4.81 -2.76
C PHE A 590 20.52 -5.12 -2.26
N LEU A 591 19.77 -5.96 -2.98
CA LEU A 591 18.45 -6.44 -2.57
C LEU A 591 18.51 -7.21 -1.24
N THR A 592 19.55 -8.04 -1.08
CA THR A 592 19.78 -8.79 0.17
C THR A 592 20.05 -7.88 1.35
N GLN A 593 20.79 -6.78 1.17
CA GLN A 593 21.05 -5.81 2.23
C GLN A 593 19.80 -5.02 2.61
N ALA A 594 18.97 -4.64 1.63
CA ALA A 594 17.66 -4.06 1.89
C ALA A 594 16.76 -5.01 2.70
N TRP A 595 16.66 -6.29 2.29
CA TRP A 595 15.94 -7.32 3.03
C TRP A 595 16.44 -7.47 4.47
N LYS A 596 17.77 -7.49 4.68
CA LYS A 596 18.36 -7.51 6.03
C LYS A 596 17.99 -6.28 6.86
N GLY A 597 17.98 -5.08 6.26
CA GLY A 597 17.62 -3.85 6.97
C GLY A 597 16.17 -3.85 7.45
N LEU A 598 15.25 -4.36 6.62
CA LEU A 598 13.84 -4.52 6.97
C LEU A 598 13.63 -5.59 8.04
N ASN A 599 14.29 -6.75 7.91
CA ASN A 599 14.10 -7.90 8.78
C ASN A 599 15.01 -7.95 10.01
N ALA A 600 15.94 -6.99 10.17
CA ALA A 600 16.89 -6.97 11.28
C ALA A 600 16.20 -7.10 12.63
N LYS A 601 16.71 -8.00 13.48
CA LYS A 601 16.17 -8.34 14.82
C LYS A 601 14.75 -8.94 14.80
N GLY A 602 14.28 -9.46 13.66
CA GLY A 602 12.91 -9.99 13.51
C GLY A 602 11.82 -8.93 13.70
N THR A 603 12.15 -7.64 13.52
CA THR A 603 11.30 -6.55 14.02
C THR A 603 10.20 -6.08 13.08
N ALA A 604 10.17 -6.53 11.82
CA ALA A 604 9.13 -6.15 10.87
C ALA A 604 8.47 -7.41 10.28
N PRO A 605 7.13 -7.51 10.26
CA PRO A 605 6.41 -8.69 9.76
C PRO A 605 6.25 -8.70 8.22
N TRP A 606 7.04 -7.89 7.50
CA TRP A 606 6.78 -7.56 6.10
C TRP A 606 7.42 -8.57 5.14
N LYS A 607 6.72 -8.89 4.05
CA LYS A 607 7.30 -9.61 2.92
C LYS A 607 7.98 -8.64 1.98
N VAL A 608 9.23 -8.88 1.63
CA VAL A 608 9.98 -8.06 0.68
C VAL A 608 9.85 -8.66 -0.71
N VAL A 609 9.45 -7.85 -1.69
CA VAL A 609 9.33 -8.25 -3.09
C VAL A 609 10.31 -7.49 -3.98
N TRP A 610 10.79 -8.18 -5.02
CA TRP A 610 11.52 -7.55 -6.12
C TRP A 610 11.03 -8.04 -7.50
N ASP A 611 10.94 -7.10 -8.44
CA ASP A 611 10.64 -7.35 -9.85
C ASP A 611 11.45 -6.39 -10.74
N PRO A 612 11.68 -6.71 -12.03
CA PRO A 612 11.44 -7.98 -12.71
C PRO A 612 12.63 -8.93 -12.63
N VAL A 613 12.38 -10.17 -12.18
CA VAL A 613 13.45 -11.13 -11.86
C VAL A 613 14.04 -11.88 -13.06
N VAL A 614 13.29 -12.00 -14.16
CA VAL A 614 13.71 -12.71 -15.37
C VAL A 614 14.07 -11.80 -16.55
N ARG A 615 14.32 -10.50 -16.30
CA ARG A 615 14.96 -9.60 -17.30
C ARG A 615 16.50 -9.68 -17.23
N CYS A 616 16.99 -10.91 -17.15
CA CYS A 616 18.40 -11.26 -17.15
C CYS A 616 18.56 -12.62 -17.87
N PRO A 617 19.80 -13.04 -18.18
CA PRO A 617 20.04 -14.39 -18.62
C PRO A 617 19.55 -15.44 -17.61
N SER A 618 19.26 -16.64 -18.11
CA SER A 618 18.69 -17.78 -17.39
C SER A 618 19.72 -18.42 -16.46
N LYS A 619 19.99 -17.72 -15.36
CA LYS A 619 20.91 -18.09 -14.28
C LYS A 619 20.29 -17.70 -12.93
N TRP A 620 20.38 -18.59 -11.96
CA TRP A 620 19.83 -18.41 -10.63
C TRP A 620 20.43 -17.24 -9.84
N GLY A 621 19.70 -16.82 -8.80
CA GLY A 621 20.17 -15.87 -7.79
C GLY A 621 19.76 -14.41 -8.02
N SER A 622 18.98 -14.10 -9.06
CA SER A 622 18.68 -12.70 -9.39
C SER A 622 17.92 -11.92 -8.32
N GLY A 623 17.08 -12.58 -7.52
CA GLY A 623 16.32 -11.94 -6.45
C GLY A 623 17.11 -11.69 -5.16
N GLY A 624 18.32 -12.24 -5.03
CA GLY A 624 19.02 -12.25 -3.74
C GLY A 624 18.16 -12.95 -2.67
N ALA A 625 18.12 -12.37 -1.47
CA ALA A 625 17.45 -12.94 -0.30
C ALA A 625 15.97 -12.52 -0.09
N VAL A 626 15.37 -11.76 -1.00
CA VAL A 626 13.98 -11.26 -0.81
C VAL A 626 12.98 -12.41 -0.70
N ASP A 627 11.86 -12.17 0.00
CA ASP A 627 10.85 -13.19 0.26
C ASP A 627 10.03 -13.54 -0.98
N LEU A 628 9.80 -12.54 -1.85
CA LEU A 628 8.98 -12.67 -3.05
C LEU A 628 9.77 -12.20 -4.29
N ILE A 629 9.76 -12.99 -5.36
CA ILE A 629 10.27 -12.53 -6.66
C ILE A 629 9.17 -12.51 -7.70
N GLY A 630 9.19 -11.49 -8.55
CA GLY A 630 8.14 -11.27 -9.54
C GLY A 630 8.68 -10.82 -10.88
N HIS A 631 7.78 -10.80 -11.86
CA HIS A 631 8.04 -10.22 -13.16
C HIS A 631 6.77 -9.57 -13.70
N TRP A 632 6.91 -8.38 -14.29
CA TRP A 632 5.85 -7.71 -15.02
C TRP A 632 5.84 -8.13 -16.48
N THR A 633 4.65 -8.33 -17.05
CA THR A 633 4.53 -8.78 -18.44
C THR A 633 3.48 -8.00 -19.19
N TYR A 634 3.84 -7.59 -20.40
CA TYR A 634 2.92 -7.10 -21.41
C TYR A 634 2.27 -8.27 -22.12
N VAL A 635 0.95 -8.26 -22.28
CA VAL A 635 0.19 -9.41 -22.83
C VAL A 635 0.26 -9.54 -24.37
N TYR A 636 1.11 -8.77 -25.04
CA TYR A 636 1.32 -8.81 -26.50
C TYR A 636 2.73 -9.34 -26.81
N PRO A 637 2.99 -9.88 -28.02
CA PRO A 637 2.07 -10.04 -29.15
C PRO A 637 1.02 -11.16 -28.96
N ASP A 638 1.24 -12.06 -28.01
CA ASP A 638 0.39 -13.19 -27.69
C ASP A 638 0.22 -13.27 -26.16
N PRO A 639 -1.01 -13.40 -25.61
CA PRO A 639 -1.26 -13.40 -24.17
C PRO A 639 -0.66 -14.62 -23.45
N LEU A 640 -0.29 -15.70 -24.17
CA LEU A 640 0.40 -16.85 -23.59
C LEU A 640 1.81 -16.50 -23.06
N VAL A 641 2.37 -15.34 -23.42
CA VAL A 641 3.60 -14.77 -22.81
C VAL A 641 3.52 -14.66 -21.30
N MET A 642 2.31 -14.47 -20.74
CA MET A 642 2.13 -14.45 -19.29
C MET A 642 2.47 -15.81 -18.65
N GLY A 643 2.17 -16.90 -19.35
CA GLY A 643 2.49 -18.26 -18.92
C GLY A 643 3.99 -18.53 -18.96
N LEU A 644 4.66 -18.17 -20.07
CA LEU A 644 6.11 -18.24 -20.22
C LEU A 644 6.82 -17.53 -19.07
N ALA A 645 6.55 -16.23 -18.90
CA ALA A 645 7.21 -15.42 -17.88
C ALA A 645 6.89 -15.89 -16.44
N ALA A 646 5.75 -16.54 -16.22
CA ALA A 646 5.43 -17.13 -14.92
C ALA A 646 6.20 -18.45 -14.68
N ASP A 647 6.36 -19.29 -15.70
CA ASP A 647 7.19 -20.50 -15.61
C ASP A 647 8.68 -20.15 -15.45
N GLU A 648 9.17 -19.08 -16.06
CA GLU A 648 10.53 -18.57 -15.85
C GLU A 648 10.76 -18.07 -14.41
N VAL A 649 9.77 -17.38 -13.81
CA VAL A 649 9.84 -16.97 -12.39
C VAL A 649 9.90 -18.19 -11.48
N LEU A 650 9.10 -19.23 -11.77
CA LEU A 650 9.16 -20.50 -11.03
C LEU A 650 10.53 -21.16 -11.16
N ALA A 651 11.13 -21.18 -12.36
CA ALA A 651 12.48 -21.69 -12.59
C ALA A 651 13.53 -20.92 -11.79
N MET A 652 13.41 -19.59 -11.72
CA MET A 652 14.30 -18.72 -10.94
C MET A 652 14.17 -18.97 -9.43
N CYS A 653 12.95 -19.17 -8.90
CA CYS A 653 12.72 -19.46 -7.48
C CYS A 653 13.48 -20.72 -7.03
N LYS A 654 13.62 -21.75 -7.88
CA LYS A 654 14.29 -23.02 -7.54
C LYS A 654 15.76 -22.90 -7.19
N GLY A 655 16.41 -21.79 -7.58
CA GLY A 655 17.79 -21.48 -7.20
C GLY A 655 17.93 -20.41 -6.13
N GLY A 656 16.82 -19.87 -5.62
CA GLY A 656 16.81 -18.90 -4.53
C GLY A 656 16.79 -19.56 -3.14
N PRO A 657 16.66 -18.76 -2.07
CA PRO A 657 16.38 -19.27 -0.74
C PRO A 657 15.12 -20.16 -0.71
N SER A 658 15.08 -21.19 0.14
CA SER A 658 13.97 -22.15 0.20
C SER A 658 12.61 -21.55 0.57
N TYR A 659 12.60 -20.36 1.19
CA TYR A 659 11.41 -19.61 1.54
C TYR A 659 10.96 -18.63 0.44
N GLN A 660 11.74 -18.43 -0.61
CA GLN A 660 11.45 -17.44 -1.65
C GLN A 660 10.29 -17.92 -2.53
N GLU A 661 9.26 -17.10 -2.66
CA GLU A 661 8.03 -17.46 -3.36
C GLU A 661 7.76 -16.60 -4.62
N PRO A 662 7.11 -17.16 -5.65
CA PRO A 662 6.83 -16.48 -6.91
C PRO A 662 5.63 -15.54 -6.84
N THR A 663 5.70 -14.41 -7.53
CA THR A 663 4.58 -13.49 -7.78
C THR A 663 4.50 -13.12 -9.25
N LYS A 664 3.34 -12.63 -9.73
CA LYS A 664 3.21 -12.26 -11.14
C LYS A 664 2.38 -11.00 -11.38
N MET A 665 2.91 -10.12 -12.22
CA MET A 665 2.28 -8.85 -12.57
C MET A 665 1.83 -8.78 -14.04
N THR A 666 0.63 -8.24 -14.25
CA THR A 666 0.13 -7.81 -15.57
C THR A 666 0.35 -6.31 -15.75
N GLN A 667 1.01 -5.92 -16.83
CA GLN A 667 0.99 -4.53 -17.29
C GLN A 667 -0.36 -4.28 -17.99
N ILE A 668 -1.20 -3.39 -17.46
CA ILE A 668 -2.52 -3.01 -18.03
C ILE A 668 -2.34 -2.02 -19.19
N ILE A 669 -1.13 -1.94 -19.73
CA ILE A 669 -0.78 -1.09 -20.85
C ILE A 669 -0.19 -1.92 -21.99
N TRP A 670 -0.36 -1.43 -23.20
CA TRP A 670 0.40 -1.81 -24.39
C TRP A 670 1.19 -0.62 -24.89
N TYR A 671 2.39 -0.88 -25.39
CA TYR A 671 3.06 0.09 -26.24
C TYR A 671 2.29 0.20 -27.54
N ARG A 672 1.89 1.41 -27.90
CA ARG A 672 1.21 1.68 -29.16
C ARG A 672 2.05 1.31 -30.37
N SER A 673 3.36 1.58 -30.31
CA SER A 673 4.31 1.20 -31.37
C SER A 673 4.29 -0.29 -31.70
N GLY A 674 4.11 -1.15 -30.68
CA GLY A 674 4.05 -2.60 -30.81
C GLY A 674 2.71 -3.16 -31.25
N THR A 675 1.61 -2.39 -31.15
CA THR A 675 0.24 -2.91 -31.28
C THR A 675 -0.59 -2.23 -32.37
N THR A 676 -0.26 -0.99 -32.73
CA THR A 676 -0.86 -0.28 -33.87
C THR A 676 0.19 0.09 -34.91
N GLY A 677 1.26 0.79 -34.50
CA GLY A 677 2.13 1.55 -35.41
C GLY A 677 1.72 3.04 -35.49
N PRO A 678 2.27 3.81 -36.45
CA PRO A 678 1.87 5.20 -36.65
C PRO A 678 0.39 5.32 -37.03
N LEU A 679 -0.22 6.46 -36.70
CA LEU A 679 -1.60 6.75 -37.10
C LEU A 679 -1.72 6.82 -38.63
N PRO A 680 -2.83 6.34 -39.21
CA PRO A 680 -3.15 6.59 -40.61
C PRO A 680 -3.27 8.10 -40.87
N GLU A 681 -2.83 8.54 -42.05
CA GLU A 681 -2.99 9.95 -42.47
C GLU A 681 -4.47 10.35 -42.57
N ASP A 682 -5.31 9.43 -43.06
CA ASP A 682 -6.75 9.62 -43.15
C ASP A 682 -7.42 9.48 -41.77
N LYS A 683 -7.74 10.63 -41.17
CA LYS A 683 -8.42 10.74 -39.87
C LYS A 683 -9.83 10.13 -39.84
N SER A 684 -10.46 9.88 -40.99
CA SER A 684 -11.78 9.24 -41.05
C SER A 684 -11.73 7.78 -40.59
N THR A 685 -10.56 7.14 -40.67
CA THR A 685 -10.31 5.75 -40.26
C THR A 685 -9.94 5.60 -38.79
N TRP A 686 -9.81 6.70 -38.04
CA TRP A 686 -9.40 6.65 -36.64
C TRP A 686 -10.53 6.11 -35.76
N ASN A 687 -10.16 5.25 -34.82
CA ASN A 687 -11.06 4.80 -33.77
C ASN A 687 -11.38 5.94 -32.80
N GLU A 688 -12.51 5.86 -32.09
CA GLU A 688 -12.95 6.91 -31.16
C GLU A 688 -11.90 7.27 -30.10
N TRP A 689 -11.19 6.27 -29.57
CA TRP A 689 -10.12 6.52 -28.61
C TRP A 689 -8.91 7.22 -29.25
N GLU A 690 -8.63 7.00 -30.53
CA GLU A 690 -7.53 7.63 -31.27
C GLU A 690 -7.84 9.09 -31.57
N LYS A 691 -9.11 9.41 -31.86
CA LYS A 691 -9.57 10.81 -31.99
C LYS A 691 -9.44 11.55 -30.66
N ARG A 692 -9.78 10.90 -29.55
CA ARG A 692 -9.70 11.48 -28.20
C ARG A 692 -8.25 11.60 -27.70
N LEU A 693 -7.38 10.66 -28.05
CA LEU A 693 -6.01 10.52 -27.53
C LEU A 693 -5.01 10.18 -28.65
N PRO A 694 -4.80 11.08 -29.64
CA PRO A 694 -3.98 10.80 -30.81
C PRO A 694 -2.49 10.60 -30.48
N ASP A 695 -2.01 11.11 -29.35
CA ASP A 695 -0.60 11.03 -28.94
C ASP A 695 -0.31 9.94 -27.90
N ALA A 696 -1.30 9.09 -27.58
CA ALA A 696 -1.16 8.04 -26.57
C ALA A 696 0.01 7.11 -26.93
N LYS A 697 1.00 7.02 -26.04
CA LYS A 697 2.15 6.10 -26.18
C LYS A 697 1.85 4.73 -25.55
N PHE A 698 1.10 4.75 -24.46
CA PHE A 698 0.70 3.56 -23.71
C PHE A 698 -0.82 3.49 -23.64
N ILE A 699 -1.39 2.48 -24.31
CA ILE A 699 -2.83 2.29 -24.45
C ILE A 699 -3.30 1.16 -23.53
N THR A 700 -4.57 1.18 -23.11
CA THR A 700 -5.15 0.17 -22.25
C THR A 700 -5.20 -1.21 -22.91
N ILE A 701 -4.90 -2.29 -22.19
CA ILE A 701 -5.08 -3.66 -22.72
C ILE A 701 -6.58 -4.00 -22.86
N PRO A 702 -7.00 -4.78 -23.87
CA PRO A 702 -8.39 -5.19 -24.03
C PRO A 702 -8.82 -6.23 -22.97
N PRO A 703 -10.11 -6.31 -22.62
CA PRO A 703 -10.62 -7.17 -21.55
C PRO A 703 -10.34 -8.66 -21.74
N ASP A 704 -10.46 -9.18 -22.96
CA ASP A 704 -10.30 -10.62 -23.20
C ASP A 704 -8.82 -11.04 -23.04
N MET A 705 -7.86 -10.19 -23.45
CA MET A 705 -6.43 -10.44 -23.22
C MET A 705 -6.05 -10.32 -21.75
N LEU A 706 -6.67 -9.39 -21.02
CA LEU A 706 -6.54 -9.28 -19.57
C LEU A 706 -6.98 -10.58 -18.88
N GLU A 707 -8.12 -11.14 -19.29
CA GLU A 707 -8.65 -12.37 -18.69
C GLU A 707 -7.77 -13.59 -18.97
N ILE A 708 -7.36 -13.80 -20.22
CA ILE A 708 -6.43 -14.88 -20.59
C ILE A 708 -5.14 -14.79 -19.75
N ALA A 709 -4.61 -13.57 -19.57
CA ALA A 709 -3.45 -13.34 -18.74
C ALA A 709 -3.70 -13.63 -17.25
N LEU A 710 -4.91 -13.39 -16.73
CA LEU A 710 -5.24 -13.80 -15.36
C LEU A 710 -5.20 -15.32 -15.22
N TRP A 711 -5.83 -16.06 -16.14
CA TRP A 711 -5.86 -17.53 -16.09
C TRP A 711 -4.46 -18.14 -16.20
N GLN A 712 -3.58 -17.54 -17.02
CA GLN A 712 -2.17 -17.93 -17.07
C GLN A 712 -1.46 -17.73 -15.72
N LYS A 713 -1.78 -16.68 -14.96
CA LYS A 713 -1.23 -16.48 -13.61
C LYS A 713 -1.76 -17.50 -12.60
N LEU A 714 -3.09 -17.67 -12.54
CA LEU A 714 -3.74 -18.50 -11.51
C LEU A 714 -3.53 -20.01 -11.70
N SER A 715 -3.29 -20.44 -12.94
CA SER A 715 -2.95 -21.83 -13.25
C SER A 715 -1.55 -22.24 -12.76
N ARG A 716 -0.78 -21.29 -12.21
CA ARG A 716 0.51 -21.49 -11.56
C ARG A 716 0.43 -21.15 -10.08
N ALA A 717 1.29 -21.74 -9.27
CA ALA A 717 1.33 -21.58 -7.81
C ALA A 717 1.99 -20.26 -7.38
N VAL A 718 1.52 -19.15 -7.95
CA VAL A 718 1.91 -17.78 -7.55
C VAL A 718 1.28 -17.39 -6.22
N LYS A 719 1.97 -16.56 -5.45
CA LYS A 719 1.54 -16.10 -4.12
C LYS A 719 0.98 -14.69 -4.09
N ALA A 720 1.03 -13.98 -5.22
CA ALA A 720 0.37 -12.70 -5.39
C ALA A 720 0.12 -12.44 -6.89
N VAL A 721 -1.00 -11.78 -7.17
CA VAL A 721 -1.37 -11.30 -8.49
C VAL A 721 -1.30 -9.78 -8.49
N MET A 722 -0.47 -9.20 -9.35
CA MET A 722 -0.22 -7.76 -9.36
C MET A 722 -0.60 -7.13 -10.69
N TYR A 723 -0.80 -5.81 -10.66
CA TYR A 723 -1.20 -5.00 -11.79
C TYR A 723 -0.51 -3.64 -11.76
N HIS A 724 -0.07 -3.15 -12.90
CA HIS A 724 0.42 -1.78 -13.09
C HIS A 724 -0.29 -1.10 -14.25
N GLY A 725 -0.35 0.24 -14.21
CA GLY A 725 -0.95 1.06 -15.24
C GLY A 725 -2.31 1.62 -14.83
N SER A 726 -2.43 2.13 -13.60
CA SER A 726 -3.74 2.58 -13.05
C SER A 726 -4.43 3.66 -13.91
N GLY A 727 -3.68 4.52 -14.59
CA GLY A 727 -4.21 5.47 -15.58
C GLY A 727 -4.89 4.84 -16.80
N SER A 728 -4.71 3.53 -17.01
CA SER A 728 -5.43 2.73 -18.01
C SER A 728 -6.62 1.94 -17.42
N LEU A 729 -6.83 1.95 -16.10
CA LEU A 729 -8.06 1.44 -15.49
C LEU A 729 -9.07 2.54 -15.19
N TRP A 730 -8.60 3.72 -14.80
CA TRP A 730 -9.45 4.84 -14.44
C TRP A 730 -9.09 6.07 -15.25
N ASP A 731 -10.10 6.75 -15.78
CA ASP A 731 -9.90 8.00 -16.50
C ASP A 731 -9.36 9.09 -15.56
N LYS A 732 -8.21 9.65 -15.91
CA LYS A 732 -7.56 10.74 -15.18
C LYS A 732 -7.93 12.14 -15.72
N GLY A 733 -8.84 12.21 -16.68
CA GLY A 733 -9.39 13.44 -17.27
C GLY A 733 -8.46 14.20 -18.22
N LYS A 734 -7.23 13.72 -18.44
CA LYS A 734 -6.24 14.33 -19.33
C LYS A 734 -5.29 13.29 -19.95
N PRO A 735 -4.69 13.54 -21.13
CA PRO A 735 -3.65 12.69 -21.69
C PRO A 735 -2.39 12.61 -20.80
N GLY A 736 -1.59 11.55 -20.93
CA GLY A 736 -0.31 11.42 -20.21
C GLY A 736 0.39 10.07 -20.42
N GLY A 737 1.08 9.58 -19.39
CA GLY A 737 1.84 8.32 -19.45
C GLY A 737 0.96 7.12 -19.82
N TYR A 738 0.16 6.60 -18.89
CA TYR A 738 -0.76 5.48 -19.14
C TYR A 738 -2.17 6.01 -19.40
N ASP A 739 -2.66 5.84 -20.62
CA ASP A 739 -3.91 6.46 -21.04
C ASP A 739 -5.08 5.47 -21.03
N PHE A 740 -6.25 5.99 -20.69
CA PHE A 740 -7.53 5.28 -20.60
C PHE A 740 -8.20 5.25 -21.98
N THR A 741 -7.86 4.23 -22.76
CA THR A 741 -8.32 4.06 -24.14
C THR A 741 -9.33 2.92 -24.31
N HIS A 742 -9.51 2.06 -23.29
CA HIS A 742 -10.49 0.97 -23.33
C HIS A 742 -11.31 0.85 -22.02
N PRO A 743 -12.58 1.28 -21.98
CA PRO A 743 -13.36 1.34 -20.75
C PRO A 743 -13.82 -0.03 -20.20
N GLY A 744 -13.81 -1.08 -21.03
CA GLY A 744 -14.23 -2.42 -20.60
C GLY A 744 -13.24 -3.16 -19.69
N THR A 745 -12.01 -2.65 -19.53
CA THR A 745 -10.92 -3.40 -18.88
C THR A 745 -11.04 -3.42 -17.37
N GLN A 746 -11.40 -2.29 -16.74
CA GLN A 746 -11.61 -2.22 -15.30
C GLN A 746 -12.82 -3.06 -14.84
N PRO A 747 -14.00 -2.99 -15.47
CA PRO A 747 -15.14 -3.82 -15.08
C PRO A 747 -14.86 -5.32 -15.21
N ARG A 748 -14.15 -5.74 -16.28
CA ARG A 748 -13.73 -7.13 -16.44
C ARG A 748 -12.78 -7.56 -15.33
N LEU A 749 -11.80 -6.73 -14.97
CA LEU A 749 -10.92 -7.03 -13.83
C LEU A 749 -11.73 -7.20 -12.55
N ALA A 750 -12.60 -6.24 -12.22
CA ALA A 750 -13.42 -6.26 -11.01
C ALA A 750 -14.31 -7.51 -10.91
N GLU A 751 -14.88 -7.93 -12.03
CA GLU A 751 -15.66 -9.16 -12.11
C GLU A 751 -14.80 -10.40 -11.81
N LEU A 752 -13.61 -10.49 -12.40
CA LEU A 752 -12.68 -11.60 -12.18
C LEU A 752 -12.18 -11.66 -10.73
N THR A 753 -11.85 -10.52 -10.12
CA THR A 753 -11.46 -10.48 -8.70
C THR A 753 -12.58 -11.01 -7.81
N ARG A 754 -13.82 -10.61 -8.09
CA ARG A 754 -15.00 -11.01 -7.31
C ARG A 754 -15.40 -12.47 -7.51
N LYS A 755 -15.41 -12.96 -8.76
CA LYS A 755 -15.89 -14.30 -9.11
C LYS A 755 -14.82 -15.38 -9.00
N VAL A 756 -13.54 -15.03 -9.17
CA VAL A 756 -12.44 -16.01 -9.26
C VAL A 756 -11.45 -15.84 -8.12
N ILE A 757 -10.80 -14.68 -8.00
CA ILE A 757 -9.68 -14.55 -7.06
C ILE A 757 -10.15 -14.59 -5.61
N LYS A 758 -11.23 -13.88 -5.27
CA LYS A 758 -11.72 -13.79 -3.88
C LYS A 758 -12.22 -15.15 -3.34
N PRO A 759 -13.04 -15.93 -4.08
CA PRO A 759 -13.55 -17.22 -3.57
C PRO A 759 -12.50 -18.32 -3.56
N PHE A 760 -11.61 -18.38 -4.57
CA PHE A 760 -10.66 -19.47 -4.74
C PHE A 760 -9.24 -19.13 -4.32
N GLY A 761 -8.94 -17.86 -4.03
CA GLY A 761 -7.62 -17.39 -3.61
C GLY A 761 -6.99 -18.19 -2.46
N PRO A 762 -7.71 -18.44 -1.34
CA PRO A 762 -7.18 -19.27 -0.25
C PRO A 762 -6.79 -20.68 -0.71
N MET A 763 -7.61 -21.33 -1.56
CA MET A 763 -7.30 -22.64 -2.13
C MET A 763 -6.08 -22.56 -3.05
N LEU A 764 -6.05 -21.57 -3.94
CA LEU A 764 -4.96 -21.36 -4.91
C LEU A 764 -3.60 -21.11 -4.24
N LEU A 765 -3.55 -20.59 -3.00
CA LEU A 765 -2.31 -20.45 -2.24
C LEU A 765 -1.76 -21.78 -1.71
N LYS A 766 -2.62 -22.82 -1.58
CA LYS A 766 -2.30 -24.11 -0.97
C LYS A 766 -2.09 -25.26 -1.96
N VAL A 767 -2.66 -25.19 -3.17
CA VAL A 767 -2.40 -26.19 -4.20
C VAL A 767 -0.95 -26.00 -4.74
N PRO A 768 -0.08 -27.01 -4.82
CA PRO A 768 1.26 -26.84 -5.38
C PRO A 768 1.28 -26.98 -6.91
N GLU A 769 2.45 -26.80 -7.52
CA GLU A 769 2.68 -27.22 -8.92
C GLU A 769 2.67 -28.75 -9.03
N ARG A 770 2.19 -29.26 -10.16
CA ARG A 770 2.40 -30.67 -10.52
C ARG A 770 3.85 -30.84 -11.03
N LYS A 771 4.50 -31.95 -10.66
CA LYS A 771 5.78 -32.34 -11.27
C LYS A 771 5.60 -32.56 -12.77
N ALA A 772 6.38 -31.85 -13.57
CA ALA A 772 6.37 -31.99 -15.03
C ALA A 772 7.21 -33.22 -15.45
N ASN A 773 6.81 -33.87 -16.54
CA ASN A 773 7.57 -34.93 -17.21
C ASN A 773 8.28 -34.43 -18.48
N ILE A 774 8.07 -33.18 -18.87
CA ILE A 774 8.72 -32.52 -20.00
C ILE A 774 9.42 -31.25 -19.52
N ALA A 775 10.65 -31.04 -19.99
CA ALA A 775 11.45 -29.87 -19.68
C ALA A 775 11.69 -29.00 -20.92
N MET A 776 11.79 -27.69 -20.74
CA MET A 776 12.31 -26.75 -21.73
C MET A 776 13.58 -26.10 -21.20
N LEU A 777 14.71 -26.31 -21.87
CA LEU A 777 15.99 -25.74 -21.46
C LEU A 777 16.13 -24.30 -21.95
N GLU A 778 16.38 -23.39 -21.03
CA GLU A 778 16.94 -22.07 -21.32
C GLU A 778 18.43 -22.05 -20.92
N SER A 779 19.30 -22.35 -21.89
CA SER A 779 20.73 -22.51 -21.61
C SER A 779 21.44 -21.17 -21.45
N PHE A 780 22.08 -20.95 -20.29
CA PHE A 780 22.89 -19.77 -20.02
C PHE A 780 24.09 -19.68 -20.97
N ALA A 781 24.75 -20.81 -21.25
CA ALA A 781 25.85 -20.87 -22.21
C ALA A 781 25.39 -20.41 -23.60
N SER A 782 24.25 -20.91 -24.10
CA SER A 782 23.72 -20.48 -25.40
C SER A 782 23.37 -18.98 -25.41
N GLN A 783 22.82 -18.45 -24.31
CA GLN A 783 22.52 -17.03 -24.21
C GLN A 783 23.77 -16.15 -24.24
N MET A 784 24.87 -16.57 -23.62
CA MET A 784 26.13 -15.84 -23.62
C MET A 784 26.93 -15.99 -24.90
N PHE A 785 26.77 -17.09 -25.65
CA PHE A 785 27.55 -17.34 -26.87
C PHE A 785 26.76 -17.21 -28.17
N TYR A 786 25.45 -17.01 -28.13
CA TYR A 786 24.64 -16.85 -29.34
C TYR A 786 23.53 -15.82 -29.16
N GLY A 787 22.74 -15.96 -28.10
CA GLY A 787 21.58 -15.14 -27.78
C GLY A 787 20.37 -16.00 -27.40
N GLY A 788 19.16 -15.47 -27.56
CA GLY A 788 17.93 -16.23 -27.28
C GLY A 788 17.35 -16.02 -25.88
N THR A 789 17.94 -15.17 -25.03
CA THR A 789 17.32 -14.76 -23.77
C THR A 789 15.94 -14.14 -24.02
N THR A 790 14.91 -14.70 -23.39
CA THR A 790 13.52 -14.26 -23.53
C THR A 790 13.28 -12.92 -22.87
N HIS A 791 13.94 -12.61 -21.76
CA HIS A 791 13.66 -11.44 -20.93
C HIS A 791 12.19 -11.35 -20.50
N GLY A 792 11.51 -12.49 -20.35
CA GLY A 792 10.07 -12.57 -20.07
C GLY A 792 9.16 -12.08 -21.20
N THR A 793 9.64 -12.12 -22.45
CA THR A 793 8.84 -11.86 -23.65
C THR A 793 8.84 -13.04 -24.62
N MET A 794 7.74 -13.17 -25.36
CA MET A 794 7.52 -14.18 -26.41
C MET A 794 8.01 -13.69 -27.79
N ALA A 795 8.80 -12.61 -27.85
CA ALA A 795 9.25 -12.00 -29.11
C ALA A 795 10.37 -12.78 -29.83
N ASN A 796 10.91 -13.84 -29.25
CA ASN A 796 11.97 -14.67 -29.83
C ASN A 796 11.53 -16.14 -29.97
N PRO A 797 12.26 -16.97 -30.73
CA PRO A 797 11.90 -18.36 -30.95
C PRO A 797 11.82 -19.23 -29.68
N VAL A 798 12.65 -18.97 -28.66
CA VAL A 798 12.60 -19.68 -27.36
C VAL A 798 11.22 -19.50 -26.72
N GLY A 799 10.77 -18.24 -26.59
CA GLY A 799 9.47 -17.94 -25.98
C GLY A 799 8.29 -18.49 -26.80
N ARG A 800 8.39 -18.55 -28.13
CA ARG A 800 7.34 -19.12 -29.00
C ARG A 800 7.27 -20.63 -28.94
N MET A 801 8.38 -21.32 -28.67
CA MET A 801 8.37 -22.76 -28.42
C MET A 801 7.54 -23.10 -27.17
N HIS A 802 7.62 -22.28 -26.11
CA HIS A 802 6.73 -22.42 -24.95
C HIS A 802 5.25 -22.32 -25.33
N ALA A 803 4.90 -21.38 -26.20
CA ALA A 803 3.53 -21.23 -26.71
C ALA A 803 3.08 -22.47 -27.52
N ALA A 804 3.97 -23.05 -28.32
CA ALA A 804 3.70 -24.26 -29.08
C ALA A 804 3.47 -25.47 -28.15
N LEU A 805 4.26 -25.62 -27.09
CA LEU A 805 4.09 -26.65 -26.07
C LEU A 805 2.75 -26.50 -25.34
N ALA A 806 2.42 -25.28 -24.90
CA ALA A 806 1.13 -25.00 -24.25
C ALA A 806 -0.06 -25.34 -25.16
N ARG A 807 0.02 -25.02 -26.46
CA ARG A 807 -0.99 -25.36 -27.48
C ARG A 807 -0.98 -26.83 -27.91
N ALA A 808 0.05 -27.59 -27.55
CA ALA A 808 0.10 -29.05 -27.65
C ALA A 808 -0.43 -29.72 -26.37
N HIS A 809 -0.95 -28.93 -25.42
CA HIS A 809 -1.35 -29.41 -24.09
C HIS A 809 -0.22 -30.11 -23.32
N LEU A 810 1.02 -29.80 -23.68
CA LEU A 810 2.21 -30.22 -22.95
C LEU A 810 2.54 -29.13 -21.91
N GLN A 811 2.78 -29.55 -20.68
CA GLN A 811 3.07 -28.65 -19.56
C GLN A 811 4.57 -28.72 -19.23
N PRO A 812 5.42 -27.92 -19.91
CA PRO A 812 6.85 -27.93 -19.65
C PRO A 812 7.20 -27.28 -18.32
N GLU A 813 8.21 -27.84 -17.67
CA GLU A 813 9.01 -27.12 -16.68
C GLU A 813 10.16 -26.41 -17.39
N ILE A 814 10.32 -25.11 -17.15
CA ILE A 814 11.51 -24.39 -17.61
C ILE A 814 12.67 -24.71 -16.66
N ILE A 815 13.79 -25.15 -17.23
CA ILE A 815 15.00 -25.49 -16.50
C ILE A 815 16.21 -24.74 -17.05
N TYR A 816 17.21 -24.52 -16.21
CA TYR A 816 18.46 -23.86 -16.56
C TYR A 816 19.62 -24.87 -16.62
N ASP A 817 20.77 -24.46 -17.17
CA ASP A 817 22.01 -25.26 -17.12
C ASP A 817 22.29 -25.74 -15.68
N GLU A 818 22.10 -24.87 -14.70
CA GLU A 818 22.30 -25.17 -13.27
C GLU A 818 21.33 -26.24 -12.73
N THR A 819 20.12 -26.34 -13.29
CA THR A 819 19.16 -27.41 -12.95
C THR A 819 19.69 -28.76 -13.41
N ILE A 820 20.20 -28.85 -14.63
CA ILE A 820 20.79 -30.09 -15.17
C ILE A 820 22.01 -30.50 -14.33
N LEU A 821 22.86 -29.54 -13.95
CA LEU A 821 24.06 -29.80 -13.17
C LEU A 821 23.76 -30.28 -11.74
N ARG A 822 22.76 -29.67 -11.08
CA ARG A 822 22.40 -29.93 -9.66
C ARG A 822 21.45 -31.12 -9.51
N ASP A 823 20.39 -31.16 -10.31
CA ASP A 823 19.25 -32.06 -10.12
C ASP A 823 19.19 -33.20 -11.15
N GLY A 824 19.88 -33.04 -12.29
CA GLY A 824 19.82 -34.00 -13.40
C GLY A 824 18.52 -33.91 -14.21
N LEU A 825 18.28 -34.92 -15.04
CA LEU A 825 17.15 -34.98 -15.98
C LEU A 825 16.23 -36.20 -15.78
N ASP A 826 16.51 -37.07 -14.81
CA ASP A 826 15.83 -38.36 -14.63
C ASP A 826 14.31 -38.24 -14.38
N GLN A 827 13.82 -37.08 -13.93
CA GLN A 827 12.38 -36.82 -13.78
C GLN A 827 11.65 -36.62 -15.12
N PHE A 828 12.38 -36.30 -16.19
CA PHE A 828 11.83 -35.94 -17.49
C PHE A 828 11.96 -37.08 -18.49
N THR A 829 10.97 -37.20 -19.37
CA THR A 829 11.01 -38.09 -20.54
C THR A 829 11.41 -37.33 -21.80
N VAL A 830 11.12 -36.03 -21.88
CA VAL A 830 11.40 -35.16 -23.02
C VAL A 830 12.14 -33.89 -22.58
N LEU A 831 13.19 -33.53 -23.31
CA LEU A 831 13.93 -32.28 -23.16
C LEU A 831 13.82 -31.46 -24.45
N VAL A 832 13.19 -30.29 -24.36
CA VAL A 832 13.04 -29.34 -25.47
C VAL A 832 14.14 -28.29 -25.39
N MET A 833 14.92 -28.13 -26.46
CA MET A 833 16.15 -27.32 -26.48
C MET A 833 16.09 -26.24 -27.59
N PRO A 834 15.16 -25.27 -27.51
CA PRO A 834 15.08 -24.23 -28.53
C PRO A 834 16.32 -23.31 -28.46
N MET A 835 16.90 -22.97 -29.61
CA MET A 835 18.07 -22.08 -29.71
C MET A 835 19.29 -22.47 -28.84
N CYS A 836 19.47 -23.74 -28.50
CA CYS A 836 20.58 -24.22 -27.67
C CYS A 836 21.88 -24.39 -28.49
N ALA A 837 22.42 -23.28 -29.00
CA ALA A 837 23.54 -23.26 -29.94
C ALA A 837 24.92 -23.56 -29.36
N VAL A 838 25.10 -23.34 -28.07
CA VAL A 838 26.35 -23.59 -27.35
C VAL A 838 26.02 -24.17 -25.98
N LEU A 839 26.68 -25.25 -25.61
CA LEU A 839 26.55 -25.88 -24.30
C LEU A 839 27.90 -25.96 -23.61
N SER A 840 27.90 -25.96 -22.29
CA SER A 840 29.07 -26.33 -21.52
C SER A 840 29.24 -27.85 -21.50
N ALA A 841 30.49 -28.33 -21.38
CA ALA A 841 30.83 -29.74 -21.49
C ALA A 841 30.05 -30.60 -20.49
N ASP A 842 29.91 -30.15 -19.25
CA ASP A 842 29.24 -30.89 -18.19
C ASP A 842 27.73 -31.01 -18.41
N VAL A 843 27.11 -29.97 -19.00
CA VAL A 843 25.68 -29.99 -19.37
C VAL A 843 25.49 -30.94 -20.54
N ALA A 844 26.34 -30.86 -21.57
CA ALA A 844 26.28 -31.73 -22.74
C ALA A 844 26.43 -33.21 -22.37
N VAL A 845 27.39 -33.56 -21.51
CA VAL A 845 27.61 -34.93 -21.03
C VAL A 845 26.38 -35.47 -20.29
N ARG A 846 25.76 -34.67 -19.41
CA ARG A 846 24.56 -35.08 -18.68
C ARG A 846 23.36 -35.28 -19.60
N ILE A 847 23.18 -34.41 -20.60
CA ILE A 847 22.13 -34.54 -21.62
C ILE A 847 22.33 -35.82 -22.44
N GLN A 848 23.53 -36.07 -22.94
CA GLN A 848 23.85 -37.27 -23.72
C GLN A 848 23.67 -38.56 -22.90
N ALA A 849 24.13 -38.55 -21.64
CA ALA A 849 23.97 -39.69 -20.74
C ALA A 849 22.50 -39.99 -20.43
N TRP A 850 21.67 -38.95 -20.31
CA TRP A 850 20.22 -39.09 -20.13
C TRP A 850 19.53 -39.58 -21.42
N GLN A 851 19.89 -39.02 -22.58
CA GLN A 851 19.38 -39.46 -23.89
C GLN A 851 19.72 -40.94 -24.14
N ALA A 852 20.94 -41.37 -23.81
CA ALA A 852 21.36 -42.77 -23.92
C ALA A 852 20.55 -43.74 -23.04
N LYS A 853 19.86 -43.24 -22.01
CA LYS A 853 18.93 -44.01 -21.15
C LYS A 853 17.48 -43.98 -21.66
N GLY A 854 17.23 -43.43 -22.85
CA GLY A 854 15.91 -43.36 -23.46
C GLY A 854 15.19 -42.01 -23.32
N GLY A 855 15.87 -40.97 -22.82
CA GLY A 855 15.35 -39.60 -22.90
C GLY A 855 15.27 -39.11 -24.33
N VAL A 856 14.25 -38.31 -24.67
CA VAL A 856 14.03 -37.78 -26.03
C VAL A 856 14.35 -36.29 -26.11
N ILE A 857 15.19 -35.91 -27.07
CA ILE A 857 15.57 -34.52 -27.35
C ILE A 857 14.76 -33.97 -28.51
N VAL A 858 14.04 -32.87 -28.24
CA VAL A 858 13.39 -32.04 -29.26
C VAL A 858 14.17 -30.75 -29.41
N ALA A 859 14.64 -30.41 -30.61
CA ALA A 859 15.40 -29.17 -30.82
C ALA A 859 15.08 -28.52 -32.16
N ASP A 860 15.65 -27.32 -32.36
CA ASP A 860 15.63 -26.61 -33.62
C ASP A 860 16.99 -26.69 -34.34
N GLU A 861 17.06 -26.13 -35.55
CA GLU A 861 18.27 -26.13 -36.39
C GLU A 861 19.49 -25.43 -35.76
N MET A 862 19.28 -24.70 -34.64
CA MET A 862 20.37 -24.02 -33.94
C MET A 862 21.06 -24.90 -32.89
N LEU A 863 20.57 -26.10 -32.59
CA LEU A 863 21.19 -27.01 -31.62
C LEU A 863 22.71 -27.16 -31.82
N ALA A 864 23.47 -27.18 -30.72
CA ALA A 864 24.91 -27.43 -30.72
C ALA A 864 25.22 -28.76 -31.45
N PRO A 865 26.09 -28.78 -32.49
CA PRO A 865 26.35 -29.98 -33.29
C PRO A 865 26.88 -31.19 -32.51
N GLY A 866 27.41 -30.98 -31.31
CA GLY A 866 27.79 -32.06 -30.40
C GLY A 866 26.62 -32.86 -29.81
N ILE A 867 25.38 -32.42 -30.00
CA ILE A 867 24.16 -33.12 -29.58
C ILE A 867 23.34 -33.48 -30.83
N THR A 868 22.84 -34.70 -30.89
CA THR A 868 21.93 -35.14 -31.96
C THR A 868 20.50 -35.13 -31.44
N PRO A 869 19.57 -34.37 -32.07
CA PRO A 869 18.18 -34.37 -31.66
C PRO A 869 17.46 -35.61 -32.18
N ASP A 870 16.50 -36.12 -31.41
CA ASP A 870 15.59 -37.18 -31.85
C ASP A 870 14.47 -36.60 -32.72
N VAL A 871 14.00 -35.39 -32.36
CA VAL A 871 12.99 -34.64 -33.12
C VAL A 871 13.53 -33.27 -33.47
N LEU A 872 13.56 -32.97 -34.78
CA LEU A 872 13.96 -31.66 -35.29
C LEU A 872 12.74 -30.86 -35.77
N LEU A 873 12.55 -29.67 -35.19
CA LEU A 873 11.50 -28.73 -35.53
C LEU A 873 12.10 -27.44 -36.12
N PRO A 874 11.42 -26.79 -37.08
CA PRO A 874 11.89 -25.50 -37.56
C PRO A 874 11.77 -24.43 -36.47
N GLN A 875 12.71 -23.50 -36.43
CA GLN A 875 12.65 -22.35 -35.55
C GLN A 875 11.41 -21.47 -35.80
N LEU A 876 10.72 -21.07 -34.73
CA LEU A 876 9.55 -20.18 -34.79
C LEU A 876 9.99 -18.71 -34.90
N GLN A 877 10.17 -18.22 -36.14
CA GLN A 877 10.75 -16.89 -36.42
C GLN A 877 9.81 -15.70 -36.19
N ASP A 878 8.50 -15.89 -36.29
CA ASP A 878 7.50 -14.83 -36.17
C ASP A 878 6.36 -15.21 -35.21
N ASN A 879 5.51 -14.23 -34.86
CA ASN A 879 4.43 -14.40 -33.89
C ASN A 879 3.11 -14.89 -34.51
N ASP A 880 3.15 -15.47 -35.70
CA ASP A 880 1.96 -16.00 -36.36
C ASP A 880 1.38 -17.18 -35.57
N LYS A 881 0.15 -16.99 -35.08
CA LYS A 881 -0.54 -17.98 -34.24
C LYS A 881 -0.76 -19.30 -34.98
N ASP A 882 -1.05 -19.27 -36.27
CA ASP A 882 -1.33 -20.48 -37.05
C ASP A 882 -0.05 -21.31 -37.26
N LYS A 883 1.11 -20.65 -37.42
CA LYS A 883 2.41 -21.34 -37.45
C LYS A 883 2.75 -21.99 -36.12
N ILE A 884 2.45 -21.32 -35.00
CA ILE A 884 2.64 -21.88 -33.67
C ILE A 884 1.72 -23.10 -33.45
N ILE A 885 0.46 -23.04 -33.91
CA ILE A 885 -0.47 -24.18 -33.88
C ILE A 885 0.00 -25.32 -34.79
N ALA A 886 0.55 -25.02 -35.96
CA ALA A 886 1.11 -26.06 -36.83
C ALA A 886 2.30 -26.77 -36.15
N CYS A 887 3.16 -26.03 -35.46
CA CYS A 887 4.24 -26.58 -34.66
C CYS A 887 3.71 -27.43 -33.48
N SER A 888 2.65 -26.98 -32.79
CA SER A 888 2.05 -27.75 -31.70
C SER A 888 1.49 -29.09 -32.18
N LYS A 889 0.86 -29.14 -33.35
CA LYS A 889 0.39 -30.39 -33.97
C LYS A 889 1.54 -31.33 -34.32
N LYS A 890 2.65 -30.80 -34.85
CA LYS A 890 3.84 -31.61 -35.14
C LYS A 890 4.45 -32.17 -33.85
N LEU A 891 4.58 -31.35 -32.80
CA LEU A 891 5.02 -31.79 -31.47
C LEU A 891 4.19 -32.97 -30.95
N ARG A 892 2.85 -32.90 -31.08
CA ARG A 892 1.96 -34.02 -30.72
C ARG A 892 2.26 -35.29 -31.49
N GLN A 893 2.40 -35.18 -32.81
CA GLN A 893 2.62 -36.33 -33.69
C GLN A 893 3.94 -37.03 -33.38
N GLU A 894 5.01 -36.26 -33.20
CA GLU A 894 6.36 -36.79 -32.96
C GLU A 894 6.51 -37.37 -31.54
N LEU A 895 5.72 -36.89 -30.56
CA LEU A 895 5.84 -37.31 -29.16
C LEU A 895 4.75 -38.28 -28.68
N ASP A 896 3.80 -38.67 -29.53
CA ASP A 896 2.64 -39.49 -29.13
C ASP A 896 3.06 -40.80 -28.43
N GLY A 897 4.07 -41.50 -28.92
CA GLY A 897 4.56 -42.74 -28.29
C GLY A 897 5.37 -42.56 -27.00
N VAL A 898 5.76 -41.32 -26.66
CA VAL A 898 6.79 -41.04 -25.64
C VAL A 898 6.23 -40.21 -24.48
N CYS A 899 5.44 -39.18 -24.78
CA CYS A 899 4.96 -38.22 -23.81
C CYS A 899 3.52 -37.82 -24.10
N GLN A 900 2.60 -38.47 -23.40
CA GLN A 900 1.19 -38.11 -23.41
C GLN A 900 0.91 -36.97 -22.44
N PRO A 901 0.04 -36.02 -22.78
CA PRO A 901 -0.38 -34.95 -21.88
C PRO A 901 -1.18 -35.56 -20.72
N LEU A 902 -1.29 -34.87 -19.59
CA LEU A 902 -2.25 -35.30 -18.56
C LEU A 902 -3.69 -34.92 -18.95
N ALA A 903 -3.87 -33.75 -19.56
CA ALA A 903 -5.14 -33.27 -20.03
C ALA A 903 -4.97 -32.68 -21.43
N GLU A 904 -5.95 -32.89 -22.30
CA GLU A 904 -5.98 -32.38 -23.66
C GLU A 904 -7.38 -31.95 -24.07
N ALA A 905 -7.45 -31.21 -25.17
CA ALA A 905 -8.69 -30.82 -25.80
C ALA A 905 -8.65 -31.08 -27.31
N ASP A 906 -9.81 -31.16 -27.93
CA ASP A 906 -9.99 -31.27 -29.38
C ASP A 906 -9.56 -30.02 -30.18
N THR A 907 -9.07 -28.98 -29.50
CA THR A 907 -8.62 -27.71 -30.08
C THR A 907 -7.45 -27.10 -29.33
N ALA A 908 -6.52 -26.50 -30.08
CA ALA A 908 -5.36 -25.78 -29.54
C ALA A 908 -5.74 -24.41 -28.92
N ASP A 909 -6.94 -23.90 -29.19
CA ASP A 909 -7.44 -22.66 -28.59
C ASP A 909 -7.91 -22.84 -27.14
N ALA A 910 -8.17 -24.08 -26.72
CA ALA A 910 -8.39 -24.42 -25.31
C ALA A 910 -7.01 -24.64 -24.66
N VAL A 911 -6.57 -23.67 -23.87
CA VAL A 911 -5.30 -23.76 -23.15
C VAL A 911 -5.54 -24.45 -21.82
N LEU A 912 -4.73 -25.47 -21.53
CA LEU A 912 -4.89 -26.33 -20.36
C LEU A 912 -3.63 -26.31 -19.50
N ARG A 913 -3.81 -26.38 -18.17
CA ARG A 913 -2.73 -26.60 -17.21
C ARG A 913 -3.26 -27.32 -15.97
N VAL A 914 -2.49 -28.23 -15.40
CA VAL A 914 -2.88 -29.01 -14.22
C VAL A 914 -1.94 -28.75 -13.05
N ARG A 915 -2.54 -28.52 -11.89
CA ARG A 915 -1.90 -28.58 -10.58
C ARG A 915 -2.46 -29.78 -9.81
N SER A 916 -1.72 -30.32 -8.85
CA SER A 916 -2.16 -31.54 -8.13
C SER A 916 -1.89 -31.41 -6.64
N PHE A 917 -2.79 -31.94 -5.80
CA PHE A 917 -2.60 -32.09 -4.37
C PHE A 917 -3.13 -33.46 -3.96
N GLY A 918 -2.32 -34.24 -3.24
CA GLY A 918 -2.66 -35.62 -2.89
C GLY A 918 -3.01 -36.42 -4.15
N THR A 919 -4.16 -37.07 -4.11
CA THR A 919 -4.74 -37.85 -5.23
C THR A 919 -5.61 -37.01 -6.17
N SER A 920 -5.78 -35.71 -5.93
CA SER A 920 -6.68 -34.84 -6.69
C SER A 920 -5.95 -33.91 -7.67
N ASP A 921 -6.61 -33.61 -8.79
CA ASP A 921 -6.10 -32.72 -9.83
C ASP A 921 -6.97 -31.46 -9.99
N TYR A 922 -6.32 -30.34 -10.31
CA TYR A 922 -6.92 -29.03 -10.54
C TYR A 922 -6.60 -28.61 -11.97
N LEU A 923 -7.54 -28.86 -12.88
CA LEU A 923 -7.41 -28.50 -14.28
C LEU A 923 -7.91 -27.07 -14.50
N PHE A 924 -7.00 -26.21 -14.92
CA PHE A 924 -7.31 -24.88 -15.45
C PHE A 924 -7.51 -25.00 -16.95
N ALA A 925 -8.67 -24.55 -17.44
CA ALA A 925 -8.99 -24.54 -18.86
C ALA A 925 -9.51 -23.16 -19.25
N PHE A 926 -8.95 -22.55 -20.29
CA PHE A 926 -9.33 -21.20 -20.71
C PHE A 926 -9.18 -20.97 -22.21
N ASN A 927 -9.95 -20.02 -22.71
CA ASN A 927 -10.18 -19.79 -24.13
C ASN A 927 -9.24 -18.72 -24.71
N ASP A 928 -8.33 -19.13 -25.60
CA ASP A 928 -7.46 -18.24 -26.39
C ASP A 928 -7.97 -18.02 -27.84
N LYS A 929 -9.19 -18.46 -28.18
CA LYS A 929 -9.76 -18.23 -29.52
C LYS A 929 -10.02 -16.74 -29.72
N ARG A 930 -9.34 -16.14 -30.70
CA ARG A 930 -9.31 -14.69 -30.93
C ARG A 930 -9.31 -14.35 -32.40
N THR A 931 -9.68 -13.11 -32.71
CA THR A 931 -9.60 -12.48 -34.03
C THR A 931 -9.22 -11.00 -33.88
N TYR A 932 -9.04 -10.31 -35.01
CA TYR A 932 -8.84 -8.86 -35.05
C TYR A 932 -10.18 -8.14 -34.85
N GLY A 933 -10.23 -7.22 -33.89
CA GLY A 933 -11.42 -6.44 -33.54
C GLY A 933 -11.35 -4.98 -33.96
N ASP A 934 -12.26 -4.20 -33.38
CA ASP A 934 -12.46 -2.78 -33.72
C ASP A 934 -11.67 -1.84 -32.78
N TYR A 935 -10.81 -2.39 -31.90
CA TYR A 935 -10.01 -1.57 -30.98
C TYR A 935 -8.64 -1.24 -31.56
N VAL A 936 -7.88 -2.26 -31.94
CA VAL A 936 -6.57 -2.16 -32.64
C VAL A 936 -6.45 -3.13 -33.81
N GLY A 937 -7.46 -3.97 -34.07
CA GLY A 937 -7.39 -5.05 -35.05
C GLY A 937 -7.20 -4.58 -36.49
N GLN A 938 -7.58 -3.34 -36.82
CA GLN A 938 -7.33 -2.74 -38.13
C GLN A 938 -5.84 -2.73 -38.53
N TYR A 939 -4.94 -2.72 -37.55
CA TYR A 939 -3.49 -2.72 -37.77
C TYR A 939 -2.88 -4.11 -37.99
N ARG A 940 -3.66 -5.17 -37.81
CA ARG A 940 -3.26 -6.59 -38.00
C ARG A 940 -2.04 -7.06 -37.20
N LYS A 941 -1.65 -6.34 -36.14
CA LYS A 941 -0.50 -6.71 -35.29
C LYS A 941 -0.84 -7.64 -34.13
N VAL A 942 -2.04 -7.52 -33.57
CA VAL A 942 -2.50 -8.32 -32.42
C VAL A 942 -3.96 -8.69 -32.62
N MET A 943 -4.31 -9.96 -32.41
CA MET A 943 -5.70 -10.41 -32.35
C MET A 943 -6.26 -10.11 -30.97
N GLU A 944 -6.97 -8.99 -30.82
CA GLU A 944 -7.34 -8.45 -29.51
C GLU A 944 -8.75 -8.85 -29.04
N LYS A 945 -9.59 -9.35 -29.95
CA LYS A 945 -11.00 -9.69 -29.70
C LYS A 945 -11.18 -11.19 -29.50
N GLY A 946 -11.65 -11.61 -28.33
CA GLY A 946 -11.98 -13.01 -28.06
C GLY A 946 -13.24 -13.47 -28.78
N LEU A 947 -13.33 -14.77 -29.04
CA LEU A 947 -14.49 -15.44 -29.62
C LEU A 947 -14.94 -16.59 -28.69
N PRO A 948 -16.24 -16.94 -28.63
CA PRO A 948 -16.69 -18.11 -27.90
C PRO A 948 -16.02 -19.41 -28.39
N LEU A 949 -15.83 -20.34 -27.46
CA LEU A 949 -15.22 -21.64 -27.71
C LEU A 949 -15.99 -22.75 -26.98
N SER A 950 -16.32 -23.80 -27.71
CA SER A 950 -16.72 -25.09 -27.15
C SER A 950 -15.58 -26.06 -27.38
N ALA A 951 -15.21 -26.84 -26.36
CA ALA A 951 -14.14 -27.82 -26.43
C ALA A 951 -14.54 -29.13 -25.74
N GLN A 952 -14.08 -30.24 -26.27
CA GLN A 952 -14.11 -31.54 -25.58
C GLN A 952 -12.80 -31.73 -24.86
N ILE A 953 -12.85 -31.80 -23.54
CA ILE A 953 -11.69 -31.98 -22.67
C ILE A 953 -11.59 -33.45 -22.28
N ARG A 954 -10.37 -34.00 -22.36
CA ARG A 954 -10.02 -35.35 -21.91
C ARG A 954 -8.91 -35.26 -20.87
N ILE A 955 -9.04 -35.99 -19.77
CA ILE A 955 -8.02 -36.12 -18.73
C ILE A 955 -7.62 -37.59 -18.64
N ASN A 956 -6.32 -37.88 -18.75
CA ASN A 956 -5.74 -39.21 -18.65
C ASN A 956 -5.78 -39.71 -17.21
N ARG A 957 -7.00 -40.07 -16.78
CA ARG A 957 -7.35 -40.60 -15.48
C ARG A 957 -8.48 -41.62 -15.66
N PRO A 958 -8.36 -42.85 -15.12
CA PRO A 958 -9.33 -43.92 -15.41
C PRO A 958 -10.68 -43.73 -14.71
N GLN A 959 -10.69 -43.05 -13.56
CA GLN A 959 -11.87 -42.79 -12.76
C GLN A 959 -11.73 -41.48 -11.98
N GLY A 960 -12.87 -40.92 -11.58
CA GLY A 960 -12.94 -39.74 -10.73
C GLY A 960 -14.20 -38.94 -10.96
N THR A 961 -14.43 -37.96 -10.10
CA THR A 961 -15.53 -37.00 -10.22
C THR A 961 -14.97 -35.63 -10.57
N VAL A 962 -15.55 -34.99 -11.58
CA VAL A 962 -15.13 -33.65 -12.04
C VAL A 962 -16.13 -32.62 -11.56
N TYR A 963 -15.64 -31.54 -10.97
CA TYR A 963 -16.43 -30.41 -10.48
C TYR A 963 -15.98 -29.12 -11.17
N ASP A 964 -16.93 -28.34 -11.71
CA ASP A 964 -16.66 -26.96 -12.13
C ASP A 964 -16.76 -26.07 -10.88
N LEU A 965 -15.62 -25.59 -10.38
CA LEU A 965 -15.58 -24.79 -9.16
C LEU A 965 -16.31 -23.45 -9.32
N LEU A 966 -16.32 -22.86 -10.51
CA LEU A 966 -17.00 -21.59 -10.74
C LEU A 966 -18.52 -21.76 -10.78
N ALA A 967 -19.00 -22.91 -11.29
CA ALA A 967 -20.41 -23.26 -11.28
C ALA A 967 -20.87 -23.89 -9.94
N GLY A 968 -19.93 -24.38 -9.12
CA GLY A 968 -20.18 -25.04 -7.86
C GLY A 968 -21.01 -26.32 -8.01
N LYS A 969 -20.71 -27.13 -9.02
CA LYS A 969 -21.42 -28.39 -9.31
C LYS A 969 -20.55 -29.43 -10.02
N ALA A 970 -20.96 -30.69 -9.91
CA ALA A 970 -20.38 -31.78 -10.70
C ALA A 970 -20.66 -31.60 -12.21
N VAL A 971 -19.71 -32.04 -13.03
CA VAL A 971 -19.78 -32.07 -14.49
C VAL A 971 -20.06 -33.49 -14.94
N ALA A 972 -20.98 -33.65 -15.88
CA ALA A 972 -21.24 -34.96 -16.48
C ALA A 972 -20.00 -35.41 -17.28
N THR A 973 -19.42 -36.54 -16.87
CA THR A 973 -18.22 -37.11 -17.49
C THR A 973 -18.51 -38.47 -18.10
N LYS A 974 -17.75 -38.82 -19.14
CA LYS A 974 -17.71 -40.16 -19.72
C LYS A 974 -16.33 -40.75 -19.44
N ALA A 975 -16.30 -41.88 -18.75
CA ALA A 975 -15.08 -42.66 -18.56
C ALA A 975 -14.93 -43.65 -19.73
N ALA A 976 -13.83 -43.55 -20.48
CA ALA A 976 -13.50 -44.46 -21.58
C ALA A 976 -11.97 -44.47 -21.79
N ASP A 977 -11.42 -45.63 -22.16
CA ASP A 977 -10.00 -45.79 -22.54
C ASP A 977 -9.01 -45.23 -21.51
N GLY A 978 -9.31 -45.42 -20.21
CA GLY A 978 -8.46 -44.93 -19.12
C GLY A 978 -8.49 -43.41 -18.93
N SER A 979 -9.48 -42.71 -19.49
CA SER A 979 -9.62 -41.26 -19.43
C SER A 979 -11.03 -40.80 -19.05
N LEU A 980 -11.11 -39.60 -18.47
CA LEU A 980 -12.37 -38.88 -18.23
C LEU A 980 -12.55 -37.81 -19.30
N ALA A 981 -13.69 -37.82 -19.99
CA ALA A 981 -14.03 -36.84 -21.02
C ALA A 981 -15.28 -36.04 -20.66
N PHE A 982 -15.28 -34.74 -20.92
CA PHE A 982 -16.42 -33.85 -20.72
C PHE A 982 -16.35 -32.62 -21.63
N ALA A 983 -17.52 -32.02 -21.89
CA ALA A 983 -17.62 -30.80 -22.69
C ALA A 983 -17.46 -29.55 -21.80
N ALA A 984 -16.82 -28.52 -22.35
CA ALA A 984 -16.69 -27.21 -21.71
C ALA A 984 -16.98 -26.09 -22.71
N ASP A 985 -17.80 -25.13 -22.28
CA ASP A 985 -18.13 -23.92 -23.03
C ASP A 985 -17.54 -22.69 -22.35
N PHE A 986 -16.97 -21.82 -23.18
CA PHE A 986 -16.27 -20.60 -22.77
C PHE A 986 -16.73 -19.40 -23.62
N GLY A 987 -17.04 -18.29 -22.96
CA GLY A 987 -17.10 -16.98 -23.58
C GLY A 987 -15.71 -16.45 -24.00
N PRO A 988 -15.65 -15.27 -24.64
CA PRO A 988 -14.40 -14.61 -25.02
C PRO A 988 -13.41 -14.45 -23.87
N GLY A 989 -12.26 -15.11 -23.96
CA GLY A 989 -11.21 -15.10 -22.93
C GLY A 989 -11.56 -15.86 -21.64
N GLU A 990 -12.76 -16.44 -21.54
CA GLU A 990 -13.27 -17.07 -20.31
C GLU A 990 -12.42 -18.29 -19.91
N GLY A 991 -12.35 -18.57 -18.61
CA GLY A 991 -11.73 -19.77 -18.08
C GLY A 991 -12.52 -20.40 -16.94
N ARG A 992 -12.14 -21.64 -16.62
CA ARG A 992 -12.74 -22.51 -15.60
C ARG A 992 -11.64 -23.19 -14.78
N ILE A 993 -11.99 -23.57 -13.56
CA ILE A 993 -11.16 -24.45 -12.72
C ILE A 993 -11.99 -25.70 -12.45
N TYR A 994 -11.46 -26.85 -12.86
CA TYR A 994 -12.07 -28.14 -12.60
C TYR A 994 -11.30 -28.88 -11.52
N LEU A 995 -11.98 -29.21 -10.41
CA LEU A 995 -11.44 -30.12 -9.40
C LEU A 995 -11.81 -31.55 -9.79
N VAL A 996 -10.82 -32.42 -9.88
CA VAL A 996 -10.97 -33.85 -10.18
C VAL A 996 -10.55 -34.64 -8.96
N THR A 997 -11.53 -35.22 -8.25
CA THR A 997 -11.28 -36.08 -7.08
C THR A 997 -11.42 -37.55 -7.44
N GLU A 998 -10.77 -38.43 -6.68
CA GLU A 998 -10.92 -39.87 -6.87
C GLU A 998 -12.34 -40.36 -6.54
N GLN A 999 -12.88 -39.89 -5.41
CA GLN A 999 -14.24 -40.18 -4.95
C GLN A 999 -15.08 -38.90 -4.94
N PRO A 1000 -16.42 -39.00 -5.13
CA PRO A 1000 -17.27 -37.83 -5.05
C PRO A 1000 -17.31 -37.27 -3.63
N LEU A 1001 -17.37 -35.94 -3.54
CA LEU A 1001 -17.71 -35.22 -2.31
C LEU A 1001 -19.13 -35.62 -1.88
N ALA A 1002 -19.29 -36.01 -0.62
CA ALA A 1002 -20.57 -36.52 -0.12
C ALA A 1002 -21.16 -35.64 0.99
N ARG A 1003 -20.33 -35.04 1.86
CA ARG A 1003 -20.81 -34.27 3.01
C ARG A 1003 -19.82 -33.22 3.48
N VAL A 1004 -20.33 -32.05 3.89
CA VAL A 1004 -19.60 -31.13 4.77
C VAL A 1004 -20.03 -31.39 6.21
N GLN A 1005 -19.08 -31.53 7.12
CA GLN A 1005 -19.33 -31.63 8.56
C GLN A 1005 -18.74 -30.39 9.24
N VAL A 1006 -19.57 -29.72 10.04
CA VAL A 1006 -19.18 -28.60 10.88
C VAL A 1006 -19.42 -29.01 12.33
N THR A 1007 -18.43 -28.79 13.17
CA THR A 1007 -18.53 -29.01 14.62
C THR A 1007 -18.12 -27.72 15.32
N ALA A 1008 -19.10 -27.00 15.87
CA ALA A 1008 -18.89 -25.87 16.77
C ALA A 1008 -18.79 -26.36 18.23
N PRO A 1009 -18.11 -25.62 19.13
CA PRO A 1009 -18.19 -25.90 20.56
C PRO A 1009 -19.64 -25.73 21.04
N ALA A 1010 -20.08 -26.40 22.10
CA ALA A 1010 -21.45 -26.16 22.60
C ALA A 1010 -21.62 -24.74 23.19
N GLU A 1011 -20.58 -24.25 23.87
CA GLU A 1011 -20.59 -22.98 24.57
C GLU A 1011 -19.19 -22.36 24.62
N VAL A 1012 -19.10 -21.04 24.49
CA VAL A 1012 -17.85 -20.27 24.63
C VAL A 1012 -18.12 -19.04 25.50
N ALA A 1013 -17.31 -18.82 26.52
CA ALA A 1013 -17.45 -17.63 27.36
C ALA A 1013 -16.84 -16.39 26.68
N ARG A 1014 -17.39 -15.21 26.97
CA ARG A 1014 -16.77 -13.94 26.59
C ARG A 1014 -15.33 -13.84 27.12
N GLY A 1015 -14.44 -13.30 26.29
CA GLY A 1015 -13.00 -13.26 26.54
C GLY A 1015 -12.28 -14.60 26.39
N LYS A 1016 -12.93 -15.64 25.86
CA LYS A 1016 -12.33 -16.96 25.58
C LYS A 1016 -12.35 -17.28 24.09
N ARG A 1017 -11.51 -18.26 23.74
CA ARG A 1017 -11.41 -18.82 22.39
C ARG A 1017 -12.17 -20.14 22.30
N GLY A 1018 -12.99 -20.28 21.27
CA GLY A 1018 -13.50 -21.54 20.77
C GLY A 1018 -12.81 -21.96 19.47
N VAL A 1019 -13.12 -23.15 18.98
CA VAL A 1019 -12.61 -23.66 17.70
C VAL A 1019 -13.75 -24.35 16.96
N ILE A 1020 -13.95 -23.97 15.70
CA ILE A 1020 -14.89 -24.62 14.79
C ILE A 1020 -14.09 -25.56 13.89
N GLU A 1021 -14.43 -26.85 13.94
CA GLU A 1021 -13.81 -27.88 13.11
C GLU A 1021 -14.68 -28.16 11.88
N ILE A 1022 -14.08 -28.13 10.71
CA ILE A 1022 -14.74 -28.34 9.42
C ILE A 1022 -14.06 -29.50 8.70
N LYS A 1023 -14.85 -30.45 8.22
CA LYS A 1023 -14.39 -31.56 7.38
C LYS A 1023 -15.23 -31.68 6.12
N VAL A 1024 -14.58 -31.80 4.97
CA VAL A 1024 -15.22 -32.19 3.70
C VAL A 1024 -14.94 -33.67 3.49
N LEU A 1025 -16.00 -34.47 3.45
CA LEU A 1025 -15.94 -35.92 3.42
C LEU A 1025 -16.34 -36.46 2.06
N ASP A 1026 -15.67 -37.52 1.64
CA ASP A 1026 -15.99 -38.31 0.45
C ASP A 1026 -17.14 -39.30 0.72
N ALA A 1027 -17.54 -40.04 -0.32
CA ALA A 1027 -18.56 -41.07 -0.22
C ALA A 1027 -18.19 -42.24 0.72
N ALA A 1028 -16.91 -42.43 1.06
CA ALA A 1028 -16.45 -43.39 2.05
C ALA A 1028 -16.43 -42.83 3.49
N GLY A 1029 -16.84 -41.58 3.68
CA GLY A 1029 -16.84 -40.88 4.96
C GLY A 1029 -15.47 -40.42 5.43
N GLN A 1030 -14.44 -40.46 4.57
CA GLN A 1030 -13.09 -39.99 4.88
C GLN A 1030 -12.91 -38.53 4.44
N PRO A 1031 -12.07 -37.74 5.13
CA PRO A 1031 -11.67 -36.43 4.65
C PRO A 1031 -11.09 -36.53 3.24
N VAL A 1032 -11.62 -35.73 2.33
CA VAL A 1032 -11.21 -35.73 0.91
C VAL A 1032 -9.75 -35.34 0.79
N ASP A 1033 -9.00 -36.10 0.00
CA ASP A 1033 -7.59 -35.82 -0.28
C ASP A 1033 -7.44 -34.74 -1.38
N ALA A 1034 -7.91 -33.53 -1.05
CA ALA A 1034 -7.87 -32.33 -1.86
C ALA A 1034 -7.79 -31.08 -0.96
N VAL A 1035 -7.37 -29.97 -1.53
CA VAL A 1035 -7.65 -28.62 -1.02
C VAL A 1035 -9.03 -28.18 -1.53
N VAL A 1036 -10.03 -28.15 -0.65
CA VAL A 1036 -11.41 -27.78 -1.04
C VAL A 1036 -11.69 -26.32 -0.68
N PRO A 1037 -12.14 -25.47 -1.62
CA PRO A 1037 -12.50 -24.09 -1.32
C PRO A 1037 -13.82 -24.02 -0.55
N LEU A 1038 -13.87 -23.17 0.48
CA LEU A 1038 -15.01 -23.02 1.38
C LEU A 1038 -15.48 -21.56 1.48
N GLN A 1039 -16.78 -21.37 1.69
CA GLN A 1039 -17.36 -20.12 2.19
C GLN A 1039 -17.91 -20.34 3.59
N ILE A 1040 -17.47 -19.50 4.53
CA ILE A 1040 -18.01 -19.46 5.89
C ILE A 1040 -18.90 -18.22 6.01
N GLN A 1041 -20.14 -18.45 6.43
CA GLN A 1041 -21.09 -17.44 6.86
C GLN A 1041 -21.44 -17.68 8.32
N GLY A 1042 -21.92 -16.64 9.00
CA GLY A 1042 -22.35 -16.77 10.38
C GLY A 1042 -22.81 -15.43 10.93
N SER A 1043 -23.62 -15.49 11.98
CA SER A 1043 -24.10 -14.31 12.68
C SER A 1043 -24.25 -14.54 14.18
N ASP A 1044 -24.18 -13.45 14.93
CA ASP A 1044 -24.56 -13.39 16.33
C ASP A 1044 -26.10 -13.30 16.50
N PRO A 1045 -26.65 -13.25 17.73
CA PRO A 1045 -28.09 -13.11 17.99
C PRO A 1045 -28.69 -11.78 17.50
N GLU A 1046 -27.86 -10.76 17.28
CA GLU A 1046 -28.26 -9.44 16.77
C GLU A 1046 -28.24 -9.39 15.23
N GLY A 1047 -27.83 -10.49 14.57
CA GLY A 1047 -27.71 -10.61 13.12
C GLY A 1047 -26.44 -10.00 12.55
N GLN A 1048 -25.46 -9.62 13.38
CA GLN A 1048 -24.18 -9.10 12.92
C GLN A 1048 -23.27 -10.24 12.43
N PRO A 1049 -22.52 -10.04 11.33
CA PRO A 1049 -21.64 -11.07 10.81
C PRO A 1049 -20.47 -11.35 11.76
N LEU A 1050 -20.14 -12.63 11.92
CA LEU A 1050 -18.99 -13.03 12.75
C LEU A 1050 -17.65 -12.60 12.10
N GLU A 1051 -16.62 -12.43 12.92
CA GLU A 1051 -15.26 -12.10 12.44
C GLU A 1051 -14.73 -13.13 11.42
N ILE A 1052 -15.10 -14.41 11.60
CA ILE A 1052 -14.68 -15.55 10.78
C ILE A 1052 -15.43 -15.67 9.43
N VAL A 1053 -16.32 -14.73 9.09
CA VAL A 1053 -17.04 -14.75 7.81
C VAL A 1053 -16.08 -14.45 6.66
N GLY A 1054 -15.98 -15.35 5.70
CA GLY A 1054 -15.03 -15.21 4.61
C GLY A 1054 -14.88 -16.45 3.73
N TRP A 1055 -13.78 -16.46 2.98
CA TRP A 1055 -13.38 -17.54 2.07
C TRP A 1055 -12.18 -18.26 2.66
N TYR A 1056 -12.19 -19.59 2.59
CA TYR A 1056 -11.20 -20.45 3.23
C TYR A 1056 -10.85 -21.64 2.33
N ALA A 1057 -9.87 -22.42 2.76
CA ALA A 1057 -9.49 -23.67 2.13
C ALA A 1057 -9.37 -24.78 3.17
N ALA A 1058 -10.06 -25.90 2.94
CA ALA A 1058 -9.88 -27.12 3.70
C ALA A 1058 -8.78 -27.97 3.05
N VAL A 1059 -7.58 -27.95 3.64
CA VAL A 1059 -6.42 -28.71 3.15
C VAL A 1059 -6.56 -30.16 3.59
N ALA A 1060 -6.43 -31.10 2.66
CA ALA A 1060 -6.75 -32.51 2.88
C ALA A 1060 -8.14 -32.69 3.53
N GLY A 1061 -9.11 -31.92 3.02
CA GLY A 1061 -10.50 -31.97 3.46
C GLY A 1061 -10.74 -31.47 4.89
N LYS A 1062 -9.79 -30.76 5.52
CA LYS A 1062 -9.90 -30.30 6.91
C LYS A 1062 -9.59 -28.80 7.06
N LEU A 1063 -10.33 -28.13 7.93
CA LEU A 1063 -10.07 -26.76 8.37
C LEU A 1063 -10.46 -26.59 9.84
N SER A 1064 -9.58 -25.98 10.62
CA SER A 1064 -9.84 -25.58 12.01
C SER A 1064 -9.84 -24.06 12.08
N VAL A 1065 -10.95 -23.47 12.54
CA VAL A 1065 -11.14 -22.01 12.58
C VAL A 1065 -11.26 -21.54 14.03
N PRO A 1066 -10.28 -20.78 14.55
CA PRO A 1066 -10.42 -20.19 15.88
C PRO A 1066 -11.51 -19.12 15.87
N ILE A 1067 -12.33 -19.10 16.91
CA ILE A 1067 -13.33 -18.05 17.14
C ILE A 1067 -13.07 -17.42 18.52
N ASP A 1068 -12.57 -16.20 18.51
CA ASP A 1068 -12.28 -15.45 19.73
C ASP A 1068 -13.50 -14.58 20.11
N ILE A 1069 -14.11 -14.82 21.27
CA ILE A 1069 -15.27 -14.04 21.72
C ILE A 1069 -14.79 -12.83 22.52
N ALA A 1070 -15.13 -11.62 22.09
CA ALA A 1070 -14.79 -10.39 22.78
C ALA A 1070 -15.48 -10.29 24.16
N PRO A 1071 -14.92 -9.54 25.11
CA PRO A 1071 -15.59 -9.23 26.38
C PRO A 1071 -16.97 -8.54 26.22
N ASN A 1072 -17.18 -7.82 25.12
CA ASN A 1072 -18.39 -7.05 24.81
C ASN A 1072 -19.20 -7.61 23.62
N ASP A 1073 -18.97 -8.87 23.24
CA ASP A 1073 -19.80 -9.57 22.26
C ASP A 1073 -21.18 -9.93 22.85
N ALA A 1074 -22.18 -10.05 21.97
CA ALA A 1074 -23.54 -10.39 22.35
C ALA A 1074 -23.64 -11.83 22.89
N VAL A 1075 -24.26 -12.00 24.06
CA VAL A 1075 -24.55 -13.30 24.64
C VAL A 1075 -25.75 -13.96 23.95
N GLY A 1076 -25.78 -15.29 23.89
CA GLY A 1076 -26.86 -16.07 23.26
C GLY A 1076 -26.38 -16.96 22.12
N ALA A 1077 -27.32 -17.41 21.28
CA ALA A 1077 -27.05 -18.40 20.24
C ALA A 1077 -26.42 -17.79 18.98
N TRP A 1078 -25.19 -18.19 18.67
CA TRP A 1078 -24.45 -17.84 17.46
C TRP A 1078 -24.60 -18.96 16.42
N LYS A 1079 -24.63 -18.59 15.15
CA LYS A 1079 -24.82 -19.53 14.03
C LYS A 1079 -23.65 -19.48 13.06
N VAL A 1080 -23.28 -20.64 12.55
CA VAL A 1080 -22.24 -20.80 11.53
C VAL A 1080 -22.78 -21.70 10.41
N GLN A 1081 -22.60 -21.27 9.17
CA GLN A 1081 -22.92 -22.04 7.97
C GLN A 1081 -21.67 -22.12 7.09
N VAL A 1082 -21.37 -23.31 6.61
CA VAL A 1082 -20.23 -23.59 5.75
C VAL A 1082 -20.74 -24.20 4.46
N ARG A 1083 -20.31 -23.64 3.34
CA ARG A 1083 -20.53 -24.18 2.00
C ARG A 1083 -19.19 -24.57 1.39
N GLU A 1084 -19.06 -25.78 0.88
CA GLU A 1084 -17.95 -26.11 -0.02
C GLU A 1084 -18.29 -25.71 -1.46
N LEU A 1085 -17.32 -25.13 -2.17
CA LEU A 1085 -17.58 -24.49 -3.47
C LEU A 1085 -17.36 -25.41 -4.67
N ALA A 1086 -17.02 -26.68 -4.47
CA ALA A 1086 -16.85 -27.61 -5.58
C ALA A 1086 -18.19 -28.25 -5.99
N SER A 1087 -18.96 -28.77 -5.04
CA SER A 1087 -20.27 -29.39 -5.31
C SER A 1087 -21.47 -28.60 -4.78
N GLY A 1088 -21.23 -27.57 -3.97
CA GLY A 1088 -22.27 -26.72 -3.38
C GLY A 1088 -22.93 -27.30 -2.13
N LEU A 1089 -22.37 -28.36 -1.53
CA LEU A 1089 -22.85 -28.94 -0.28
C LEU A 1089 -22.67 -27.94 0.87
N GLU A 1090 -23.61 -27.97 1.79
CA GLU A 1090 -23.67 -27.07 2.93
C GLU A 1090 -23.89 -27.82 4.23
N ALA A 1091 -23.37 -27.26 5.32
CA ALA A 1091 -23.68 -27.68 6.67
C ALA A 1091 -23.71 -26.45 7.59
N ALA A 1092 -24.49 -26.54 8.66
CA ALA A 1092 -24.57 -25.48 9.65
C ALA A 1092 -24.49 -26.09 11.05
N ASP A 1093 -23.96 -25.31 11.98
CA ASP A 1093 -23.93 -25.62 13.40
C ASP A 1093 -24.06 -24.30 14.19
N GLY A 1094 -24.22 -24.40 15.51
CA GLY A 1094 -24.35 -23.24 16.38
C GLY A 1094 -23.81 -23.49 17.77
N PHE A 1095 -23.54 -22.40 18.47
CA PHE A 1095 -23.00 -22.43 19.82
C PHE A 1095 -23.52 -21.27 20.65
N ASN A 1096 -23.52 -21.41 21.97
CA ASN A 1096 -23.94 -20.33 22.86
C ASN A 1096 -22.74 -19.51 23.36
N VAL A 1097 -22.89 -18.19 23.39
CA VAL A 1097 -21.96 -17.27 24.05
C VAL A 1097 -22.52 -16.86 25.42
N ARG A 1098 -21.69 -16.96 26.47
CA ARG A 1098 -22.03 -16.54 27.86
C ARG A 1098 -21.16 -15.40 28.38
#